data_AF-V5GCG9-F1
#
_entry.id   AF-V5GCG9-F1
#
_cell.length_a   1.000
_cell.length_b   1.000
_cell.length_c   1.000
_cell.angle_alpha   90.00
_cell.angle_beta   90.00
_cell.angle_gamma   90.00
#
_symmetry.space_group_name_H-M   'P 1'
#
loop_
_entity.id
_entity.type
_entity.pdbx_description
1 polymer ?
#
loop_
_entity_poly.entity_id
_entity_poly.type
_entity_poly.pdbx_seq_one_letter_code
_entity_poly.pdbx_strand_id
1 'polypeptide(L)'
;MLGLGFLALLAPLVSAEALAPRATACNNSPDLCSKSYGEITHLGAHDSAFVRDASTDFSTSGNQFFNTTVQLDAGVRLVTAQVHKQNNEWHLCHSSCDLLDAGTLSAWLSSIKTWLDNNPNEVITVLLVNSDDASASDLNSQFEAANIVKYAYTPPSKSSAPTTWPTLQELINKGTRMMTFIASLDPSSNTVAPYLMDEFTFIFENQFEVTAAANFSCLPNRPSSVDGNTESAFSAKLLPFMNHFLDQKELLGIEIPNVDAVDTTNAPSGGTGNLGTAATTCKQDYSGRQPTFILVDFFDKGPAIATVDKLNNVTNAVGRIPVPSSDSSSSDSNSSGIFKGLVDLVNQAKMGAEPTIGNWVWAGGNWGVDLLVRRDGSGGAEATTAGLDQTHAPARSLHAQRQLRLGLRPKEQNRPQDSPRIIPVVDVRLRLPEPGSQAVGVYSAAIFERRRKILSLQAEGGANVVYRIVGPSVEMSIESEKVRYGAGTPPPTEIEDVDIRQPLEGKLLRLRKHISSGISYQETVCNFDTIIRPLFSPEELIDQTLVRLPKGLVQKCNEQLRIDEKLGKRPKKRHGVYLSTTEPFGLLITDMTSGHDSRITLAELKPKWLFQSPSAPPNAKRCRTCALREMKNSDARRTGDQEEQSFCPLDLVSENLDDVLRATRFIKGCADRQRLARFLHRNSILLKLREHQRVMKDVGLSGQPAKSTDMSLSMTLRDCTMFIKMPFSENQPIEARLGDLDLKTAAGGKAQYWLDIENRLIREGWYHGERCGQEKSECALNRLRAARK
;
A
#
# COMPACT_ATOMS: atom_id res chain seq x y z
N MET A 1 -33.75 -19.03 89.02
CA MET A 1 -34.06 -17.76 88.32
C MET A 1 -32.98 -16.75 88.67
N LEU A 2 -32.39 -16.14 87.64
CA LEU A 2 -31.69 -14.83 87.53
C LEU A 2 -30.80 -14.33 88.70
N GLY A 3 -29.59 -13.81 88.50
CA GLY A 3 -28.90 -13.41 87.27
C GLY A 3 -27.55 -12.77 87.61
N LEU A 4 -26.60 -12.88 86.67
CA LEU A 4 -25.24 -12.34 86.70
C LEU A 4 -25.20 -10.82 86.50
N GLY A 5 -24.13 -10.19 87.00
CA GLY A 5 -23.64 -8.88 86.55
C GLY A 5 -22.14 -8.74 86.81
N PHE A 6 -21.32 -9.00 85.78
CA PHE A 6 -19.86 -8.79 85.77
C PHE A 6 -19.55 -7.39 85.20
N LEU A 7 -18.72 -6.61 85.92
CA LEU A 7 -18.17 -5.34 85.43
C LEU A 7 -17.01 -5.60 84.44
N ALA A 8 -17.08 -4.98 83.26
CA ALA A 8 -16.02 -4.99 82.25
C ALA A 8 -15.11 -3.76 82.38
N LEU A 9 -13.80 -3.98 82.48
CA LEU A 9 -12.77 -2.96 82.25
C LEU A 9 -12.55 -2.79 80.74
N LEU A 10 -12.71 -1.56 80.24
CA LEU A 10 -12.35 -1.15 78.89
C LEU A 10 -10.92 -0.59 78.88
N ALA A 11 -10.00 -1.24 78.17
CA ALA A 11 -8.72 -0.68 77.77
C ALA A 11 -8.81 -0.14 76.32
N PRO A 12 -8.21 1.00 75.98
CA PRO A 12 -8.22 1.51 74.62
C PRO A 12 -7.19 0.75 73.78
N LEU A 13 -7.67 -0.01 72.80
CA LEU A 13 -6.87 -0.54 71.70
C LEU A 13 -6.49 0.63 70.78
N VAL A 14 -5.23 1.06 70.85
CA VAL A 14 -4.61 1.87 69.79
C VAL A 14 -4.27 0.92 68.66
N SER A 15 -5.10 0.89 67.62
CA SER A 15 -4.77 0.24 66.36
C SER A 15 -3.63 1.01 65.70
N ALA A 16 -2.41 0.50 65.82
CA ALA A 16 -1.33 0.89 64.93
C ALA A 16 -1.65 0.32 63.54
N GLU A 17 -2.20 1.15 62.66
CA GLU A 17 -2.15 0.87 61.24
C GLU A 17 -0.68 0.85 60.83
N ALA A 18 -0.15 -0.36 60.63
CA ALA A 18 1.12 -0.53 59.97
C ALA A 18 0.98 0.05 58.56
N LEU A 19 1.49 1.27 58.34
CA LEU A 19 1.84 1.75 57.01
C LEU A 19 2.86 0.78 56.44
N ALA A 20 2.41 -0.24 55.71
CA ALA A 20 3.27 -1.02 54.85
C ALA A 20 3.88 -0.02 53.85
N PRO A 21 5.22 0.14 53.79
CA PRO A 21 5.84 0.90 52.71
C PRO A 21 5.32 0.28 51.42
N ARG A 22 4.77 1.09 50.51
CA ARG A 22 4.40 0.62 49.19
C ARG A 22 5.69 0.09 48.56
N ALA A 23 5.85 -1.23 48.53
CA ALA A 23 7.08 -1.86 48.07
C ALA A 23 7.37 -1.31 46.67
N THR A 24 8.57 -0.74 46.49
CA THR A 24 8.96 -0.16 45.21
C THR A 24 8.99 -1.27 44.18
N ALA A 25 8.19 -1.15 43.13
CA ALA A 25 8.09 -2.17 42.09
C ALA A 25 9.30 -2.10 41.16
N CYS A 26 9.84 -3.26 40.77
CA CYS A 26 10.87 -3.37 39.73
C CYS A 26 10.20 -3.99 38.50
N ASN A 27 10.28 -3.34 37.33
CA ASN A 27 9.59 -3.82 36.13
C ASN A 27 8.11 -4.16 36.38
N ASN A 28 7.39 -3.19 36.94
CA ASN A 28 5.97 -3.27 37.30
C ASN A 28 5.56 -4.27 38.40
N SER A 29 6.47 -4.94 39.12
CA SER A 29 6.07 -5.71 40.32
C SER A 29 7.17 -5.77 41.40
N PRO A 30 6.83 -5.64 42.70
CA PRO A 30 7.78 -5.88 43.79
C PRO A 30 8.36 -7.31 43.78
N ASP A 31 7.59 -8.29 43.30
CA ASP A 31 7.97 -9.71 43.29
C ASP A 31 9.11 -10.01 42.30
N LEU A 32 9.43 -9.06 41.41
CA LEU A 32 10.53 -9.19 40.45
C LEU A 32 11.84 -8.60 40.96
N CYS A 33 11.82 -7.78 42.02
CA CYS A 33 13.03 -7.08 42.48
C CYS A 33 14.16 -8.02 42.89
N SER A 34 13.84 -9.11 43.59
CA SER A 34 14.83 -10.09 44.06
C SER A 34 15.15 -11.21 43.06
N LYS A 35 14.50 -11.24 41.89
CA LYS A 35 14.73 -12.28 40.88
C LYS A 35 15.97 -11.96 40.06
N SER A 36 16.74 -12.99 39.72
CA SER A 36 17.85 -12.87 38.77
C SER A 36 17.29 -12.47 37.41
N TYR A 37 17.98 -11.56 36.71
CA TYR A 37 17.54 -11.05 35.41
C TYR A 37 17.18 -12.17 34.41
N GLY A 38 18.01 -13.21 34.32
CA GLY A 38 17.78 -14.33 33.41
C GLY A 38 16.61 -15.26 33.78
N GLU A 39 16.01 -15.10 34.97
CA GLU A 39 14.83 -15.84 35.42
C GLU A 39 13.52 -15.13 35.09
N ILE A 40 13.58 -13.87 34.66
CA ILE A 40 12.42 -13.04 34.33
C ILE A 40 12.16 -13.15 32.83
N THR A 41 10.89 -13.33 32.46
CA THR A 41 10.47 -13.18 31.07
C THR A 41 10.23 -11.70 30.78
N HIS A 42 10.92 -11.14 29.80
CA HIS A 42 10.75 -9.77 29.34
C HIS A 42 9.93 -9.76 28.06
N LEU A 43 8.82 -9.00 28.06
CA LEU A 43 8.11 -8.70 26.81
C LEU A 43 8.99 -7.79 25.95
N GLY A 44 9.17 -8.18 24.70
CA GLY A 44 9.89 -7.45 23.68
C GLY A 44 8.97 -6.92 22.59
N ALA A 45 9.23 -5.70 22.15
CA ALA A 45 8.64 -5.15 20.93
C ALA A 45 9.65 -5.31 19.78
N HIS A 46 9.33 -6.15 18.82
CA HIS A 46 10.13 -6.34 17.62
C HIS A 46 10.25 -5.01 16.87
N ASP A 47 11.49 -4.63 16.56
CA ASP A 47 11.76 -3.49 15.68
C ASP A 47 11.02 -2.23 16.19
N SER A 48 11.24 -1.96 17.48
CA SER A 48 10.58 -0.98 18.33
C SER A 48 10.54 0.45 17.77
N ALA A 49 11.54 0.82 16.96
CA ALA A 49 11.63 2.14 16.34
C ALA A 49 10.76 2.28 15.08
N PHE A 50 10.38 1.15 14.47
CA PHE A 50 9.70 1.09 13.17
C PHE A 50 8.19 1.14 13.35
N VAL A 51 7.66 2.36 13.45
CA VAL A 51 6.24 2.59 13.70
C VAL A 51 5.41 2.59 12.41
N ARG A 52 4.18 2.07 12.50
CA ARG A 52 3.15 2.11 11.46
C ARG A 52 2.07 3.13 11.85
N ASP A 53 2.36 4.40 11.63
CA ASP A 53 1.45 5.51 11.97
C ASP A 53 1.46 6.59 10.88
N ALA A 54 0.78 7.71 11.14
CA ALA A 54 0.71 8.82 10.19
C ALA A 54 2.08 9.45 9.87
N SER A 55 3.07 9.37 10.76
CA SER A 55 4.40 9.94 10.54
C SER A 55 5.24 9.13 9.54
N THR A 56 4.92 7.85 9.36
CA THR A 56 5.57 6.93 8.42
C THR A 56 4.68 6.57 7.23
N ASP A 57 3.65 7.37 6.96
CA ASP A 57 2.62 7.11 5.94
C ASP A 57 1.97 5.71 6.09
N PHE A 58 1.86 5.23 7.33
CA PHE A 58 1.40 3.88 7.69
C PHE A 58 2.19 2.77 6.98
N SER A 59 3.52 2.91 6.95
CA SER A 59 4.43 1.96 6.30
C SER A 59 4.11 0.51 6.67
N THR A 60 3.95 -0.34 5.65
CA THR A 60 3.70 -1.77 5.85
C THR A 60 4.90 -2.53 6.38
N SER A 61 6.06 -1.88 6.46
CA SER A 61 7.25 -2.40 7.13
C SER A 61 7.33 -1.96 8.59
N GLY A 62 6.37 -1.16 9.09
CA GLY A 62 6.32 -0.84 10.51
C GLY A 62 5.85 -2.05 11.33
N ASN A 63 6.56 -2.35 12.40
CA ASN A 63 6.34 -3.47 13.32
C ASN A 63 5.49 -3.10 14.53
N GLN A 64 5.37 -1.81 14.85
CA GLN A 64 4.65 -1.34 16.05
C GLN A 64 3.69 -0.20 15.70
N PHE A 65 2.52 -0.11 16.34
CA PHE A 65 1.63 1.05 16.15
C PHE A 65 2.04 2.27 16.98
N PHE A 66 2.87 2.07 18.01
CA PHE A 66 3.26 3.11 18.94
C PHE A 66 4.78 3.17 19.07
N ASN A 67 5.30 4.36 19.36
CA ASN A 67 6.72 4.58 19.56
C ASN A 67 7.27 3.84 20.79
N THR A 68 8.60 3.78 20.88
CA THR A 68 9.32 3.04 21.92
C THR A 68 9.01 3.51 23.34
N THR A 69 8.79 4.80 23.58
CA THR A 69 8.44 5.27 24.93
C THR A 69 7.07 4.78 25.39
N VAL A 70 6.08 4.71 24.48
CA VAL A 70 4.76 4.15 24.79
C VAL A 70 4.84 2.64 25.03
N GLN A 71 5.70 1.93 24.27
CA GLN A 71 5.98 0.52 24.51
C GLN A 71 6.51 0.30 25.94
N LEU A 72 7.51 1.08 26.34
CA LEU A 72 8.12 1.01 27.69
C LEU A 72 7.10 1.36 28.78
N ASP A 73 6.30 2.41 28.60
CA ASP A 73 5.25 2.80 29.54
C ASP A 73 4.19 1.69 29.75
N ALA A 74 3.91 0.92 28.71
CA ALA A 74 2.93 -0.17 28.74
C ALA A 74 3.47 -1.48 29.35
N GLY A 75 4.77 -1.57 29.64
CA GLY A 75 5.38 -2.73 30.29
C GLY A 75 6.33 -3.56 29.42
N VAL A 76 6.63 -3.13 28.18
CA VAL A 76 7.70 -3.72 27.36
C VAL A 76 9.05 -3.45 28.03
N ARG A 77 9.92 -4.47 28.13
CA ARG A 77 11.26 -4.35 28.77
C ARG A 77 12.40 -4.86 27.89
N LEU A 78 12.09 -5.24 26.65
CA LEU A 78 13.05 -5.45 25.58
C LEU A 78 12.62 -4.60 24.38
N VAL A 79 13.54 -3.75 23.91
CA VAL A 79 13.33 -2.96 22.69
C VAL A 79 14.41 -3.33 21.69
N THR A 80 14.01 -3.60 20.45
CA THR A 80 14.93 -4.01 19.39
C THR A 80 14.89 -3.04 18.22
N ALA A 81 15.99 -2.91 17.49
CA ALA A 81 16.03 -2.15 16.24
C ALA A 81 17.18 -2.64 15.35
N GLN A 82 17.09 -2.37 14.05
CA GLN A 82 18.14 -2.64 13.08
C GLN A 82 18.96 -1.39 12.81
N VAL A 83 20.29 -1.52 12.78
CA VAL A 83 21.24 -0.42 12.56
C VAL A 83 21.89 -0.55 11.20
N HIS A 84 21.84 0.54 10.42
CA HIS A 84 22.46 0.66 9.11
C HIS A 84 23.24 1.97 8.99
N LYS A 85 24.24 1.99 8.10
CA LYS A 85 25.05 3.18 7.82
C LYS A 85 24.48 3.95 6.62
N GLN A 86 24.03 5.17 6.84
CA GLN A 86 23.55 6.05 5.78
C GLN A 86 24.20 7.42 5.88
N ASN A 87 24.75 7.94 4.76
CA ASN A 87 25.38 9.27 4.71
C ASN A 87 26.44 9.54 5.79
N ASN A 88 27.20 8.50 6.18
CA ASN A 88 28.18 8.50 7.28
C ASN A 88 27.60 8.62 8.71
N GLU A 89 26.29 8.49 8.88
CA GLU A 89 25.62 8.38 10.18
C GLU A 89 25.02 6.99 10.38
N TRP A 90 24.84 6.58 11.63
CA TRP A 90 24.21 5.32 11.99
C TRP A 90 22.72 5.53 12.23
N HIS A 91 21.89 4.97 11.36
CA HIS A 91 20.45 5.10 11.35
C HIS A 91 19.76 3.81 11.76
N LEU A 92 18.51 3.94 12.20
CA LEU A 92 17.60 2.84 12.45
C LEU A 92 16.78 2.58 11.20
N CYS A 93 17.12 1.53 10.45
CA CYS A 93 16.52 1.26 9.15
C CYS A 93 15.97 -0.15 9.05
N HIS A 94 14.72 -0.32 8.60
CA HIS A 94 14.11 -1.64 8.46
C HIS A 94 14.64 -2.29 7.19
N SER A 95 15.64 -3.18 7.30
CA SER A 95 16.41 -3.79 6.21
C SER A 95 17.20 -2.81 5.32
N SER A 96 16.70 -1.60 5.06
CA SER A 96 17.40 -0.49 4.41
C SER A 96 16.70 0.84 4.68
N CYS A 97 17.45 1.94 4.66
CA CYS A 97 16.91 3.27 4.98
C CYS A 97 15.97 3.83 3.90
N ASP A 98 15.95 3.23 2.71
CA ASP A 98 14.96 3.57 1.67
C ASP A 98 13.58 2.95 1.94
N LEU A 99 13.52 1.91 2.78
CA LEU A 99 12.29 1.18 3.10
C LEU A 99 11.55 1.84 4.25
N LEU A 100 12.25 2.00 5.37
CA LEU A 100 11.76 2.76 6.52
C LEU A 100 12.97 3.20 7.35
N ASP A 101 13.20 4.51 7.44
CA ASP A 101 14.21 5.13 8.29
C ASP A 101 13.52 5.78 9.49
N ALA A 102 13.80 5.27 10.69
CA ALA A 102 13.28 5.79 11.95
C ALA A 102 14.20 6.85 12.58
N GLY A 103 15.20 7.33 11.84
CA GLY A 103 16.16 8.35 12.25
C GLY A 103 17.44 7.78 12.84
N THR A 104 18.30 8.65 13.38
CA THR A 104 19.61 8.27 13.91
C THR A 104 19.51 7.40 15.17
N LEU A 105 20.40 6.43 15.32
CA LEU A 105 20.52 5.59 16.52
C LEU A 105 20.67 6.42 17.81
N SER A 106 21.50 7.47 17.77
CA SER A 106 21.74 8.34 18.94
C SER A 106 20.48 9.09 19.41
N ALA A 107 19.63 9.55 18.50
CA ALA A 107 18.36 10.20 18.85
C ALA A 107 17.36 9.22 19.50
N TRP A 108 17.28 8.00 18.98
CA TRP A 108 16.43 6.95 19.57
C TRP A 108 16.91 6.55 20.97
N LEU A 109 18.22 6.32 21.14
CA LEU A 109 18.84 6.08 22.44
C LEU A 109 18.63 7.25 23.40
N SER A 110 18.66 8.49 22.93
CA SER A 110 18.38 9.68 23.76
C SER A 110 16.95 9.69 24.30
N SER A 111 15.99 9.22 23.50
CA SER A 111 14.59 9.07 23.92
C SER A 111 14.45 7.99 25.01
N ILE A 112 15.13 6.85 24.85
CA ILE A 112 15.20 5.79 25.86
C ILE A 112 15.88 6.28 27.15
N LYS A 113 16.98 7.02 27.03
CA LYS A 113 17.69 7.61 28.17
C LYS A 113 16.76 8.54 28.96
N THR A 114 15.98 9.37 28.26
CA THR A 114 15.02 10.28 28.90
C THR A 114 13.94 9.50 29.65
N TRP A 115 13.47 8.39 29.07
CA TRP A 115 12.55 7.49 29.75
C TRP A 115 13.18 6.85 31.00
N LEU A 116 14.43 6.36 30.91
CA LEU A 116 15.15 5.80 32.05
C LEU A 116 15.38 6.82 33.17
N ASP A 117 15.70 8.08 32.86
CA ASP A 117 15.86 9.14 33.86
C ASP A 117 14.55 9.32 34.67
N ASN A 118 13.40 9.25 34.00
CA ASN A 118 12.08 9.44 34.62
C ASN A 118 11.56 8.19 35.34
N ASN A 119 12.16 7.03 35.09
CA ASN A 119 11.71 5.73 35.59
C ASN A 119 12.87 5.01 36.33
N PRO A 120 13.22 5.42 37.56
CA PRO A 120 14.44 4.98 38.24
C PRO A 120 14.44 3.50 38.68
N ASN A 121 13.26 2.87 38.79
CA ASN A 121 13.11 1.49 39.26
C ASN A 121 12.93 0.48 38.11
N GLU A 122 13.16 0.92 36.87
CA GLU A 122 12.96 0.11 35.68
C GLU A 122 14.30 -0.36 35.10
N VAL A 123 14.36 -1.61 34.65
CA VAL A 123 15.50 -2.22 33.98
C VAL A 123 15.06 -2.68 32.60
N ILE A 124 15.75 -2.21 31.55
CA ILE A 124 15.41 -2.49 30.16
C ILE A 124 16.52 -3.26 29.45
N THR A 125 16.16 -3.82 28.31
CA THR A 125 17.05 -4.46 27.36
C THR A 125 16.98 -3.73 26.04
N VAL A 126 18.14 -3.39 25.48
CA VAL A 126 18.27 -2.88 24.11
C VAL A 126 18.99 -3.95 23.30
N LEU A 127 18.38 -4.38 22.20
CA LEU A 127 19.01 -5.31 21.24
C LEU A 127 19.12 -4.62 19.88
N LEU A 128 20.34 -4.49 19.36
CA LEU A 128 20.57 -3.90 18.04
C LEU A 128 20.99 -4.99 17.05
N VAL A 129 20.22 -5.15 15.98
CA VAL A 129 20.65 -5.94 14.83
C VAL A 129 21.64 -5.10 14.02
N ASN A 130 22.89 -5.55 13.98
CA ASN A 130 24.02 -4.84 13.40
C ASN A 130 24.20 -5.21 11.91
N SER A 131 23.29 -4.75 11.07
CA SER A 131 23.17 -5.21 9.68
C SER A 131 24.33 -4.83 8.77
N ASP A 132 25.05 -3.74 9.07
CA ASP A 132 26.16 -3.21 8.26
C ASP A 132 27.51 -3.31 8.99
N ASP A 133 27.68 -4.27 9.90
CA ASP A 133 28.94 -4.60 10.60
C ASP A 133 29.58 -3.38 11.30
N ALA A 134 28.78 -2.56 11.99
CA ALA A 134 29.29 -1.47 12.81
C ALA A 134 30.29 -1.99 13.85
N SER A 135 31.43 -1.31 13.99
CA SER A 135 32.40 -1.68 15.01
C SER A 135 31.90 -1.32 16.41
N ALA A 136 32.49 -1.93 17.44
CA ALA A 136 32.19 -1.54 18.82
C ALA A 136 32.45 -0.04 19.07
N SER A 137 33.46 0.53 18.42
CA SER A 137 33.77 1.96 18.51
C SER A 137 32.72 2.83 17.84
N ASP A 138 32.22 2.41 16.68
CA ASP A 138 31.14 3.09 15.95
C ASP A 138 29.88 3.16 16.82
N LEU A 139 29.45 2.02 17.36
CA LEU A 139 28.27 1.95 18.21
C LEU A 139 28.48 2.71 19.52
N ASN A 140 29.63 2.56 20.18
CA ASN A 140 29.97 3.29 21.41
C ASN A 140 29.80 4.80 21.24
N SER A 141 30.25 5.37 20.12
CA SER A 141 30.12 6.80 19.85
C SER A 141 28.66 7.27 19.84
N GLN A 142 27.72 6.43 19.39
CA GLN A 142 26.29 6.75 19.39
C GLN A 142 25.68 6.68 20.79
N PHE A 143 26.13 5.73 21.61
CA PHE A 143 25.71 5.62 23.03
C PHE A 143 26.28 6.77 23.87
N GLU A 144 27.52 7.20 23.62
CA GLU A 144 28.14 8.37 24.25
C GLU A 144 27.41 9.65 23.84
N ALA A 145 27.11 9.82 22.55
CA ALA A 145 26.34 10.96 22.05
C ALA A 145 24.95 11.06 22.69
N ALA A 146 24.30 9.91 22.95
CA ALA A 146 23.03 9.84 23.66
C ALA A 146 23.15 10.01 25.19
N ASN A 147 24.37 10.05 25.74
CA ASN A 147 24.66 10.09 27.17
C ASN A 147 23.95 8.97 27.97
N ILE A 148 23.85 7.78 27.39
CA ILE A 148 23.13 6.64 27.97
C ILE A 148 24.06 5.60 28.61
N VAL A 149 25.37 5.64 28.32
CA VAL A 149 26.38 4.66 28.76
C VAL A 149 26.36 4.43 30.28
N LYS A 150 26.06 5.46 31.09
CA LYS A 150 25.96 5.35 32.56
C LYS A 150 24.94 4.31 33.04
N TYR A 151 23.95 3.95 32.22
CA TYR A 151 22.96 2.92 32.52
C TYR A 151 23.38 1.53 32.07
N ALA A 152 24.42 1.39 31.25
CA ALA A 152 24.75 0.12 30.65
C ALA A 152 25.41 -0.86 31.65
N TYR A 153 24.90 -2.08 31.72
CA TYR A 153 25.51 -3.17 32.47
C TYR A 153 26.70 -3.76 31.71
N THR A 154 27.80 -4.01 32.41
CA THR A 154 28.97 -4.71 31.88
C THR A 154 29.03 -6.12 32.46
N PRO A 155 29.06 -7.19 31.65
CA PRO A 155 29.16 -8.55 32.14
C PRO A 155 30.55 -8.85 32.72
N PRO A 156 30.67 -9.84 33.63
CA PRO A 156 31.96 -10.25 34.17
C PRO A 156 32.90 -10.87 33.13
N SER A 157 32.35 -11.37 32.02
CA SER A 157 33.06 -11.94 30.88
C SER A 157 32.37 -11.49 29.60
N LYS A 158 33.15 -11.19 28.55
CA LYS A 158 32.63 -10.86 27.22
C LYS A 158 32.49 -12.08 26.31
N SER A 159 33.08 -13.22 26.68
CA SER A 159 33.18 -14.41 25.83
C SER A 159 32.41 -15.61 26.38
N SER A 160 31.67 -15.44 27.48
CA SER A 160 30.86 -16.50 28.08
C SER A 160 29.77 -15.95 28.97
N ALA A 161 28.61 -16.61 28.94
CA ALA A 161 27.48 -16.30 29.80
C ALA A 161 27.80 -16.58 31.29
N PRO A 162 27.38 -15.70 32.22
CA PRO A 162 27.59 -15.92 33.64
C PRO A 162 26.72 -17.07 34.16
N THR A 163 27.16 -17.73 35.24
CA THR A 163 26.35 -18.76 35.92
C THR A 163 25.09 -18.18 36.57
N THR A 164 25.15 -16.92 36.99
CA THR A 164 24.02 -16.21 37.62
C THR A 164 24.06 -14.77 37.16
N TRP A 165 22.90 -14.22 36.76
CA TRP A 165 22.76 -12.82 36.42
C TRP A 165 22.43 -12.00 37.69
N PRO A 166 22.77 -10.70 37.72
CA PRO A 166 22.33 -9.83 38.81
C PRO A 166 20.80 -9.80 38.93
N THR A 167 20.31 -9.53 40.13
CA THR A 167 18.89 -9.25 40.35
C THR A 167 18.50 -7.88 39.82
N LEU A 168 17.20 -7.65 39.58
CA LEU A 168 16.73 -6.32 39.18
C LEU A 168 17.09 -5.26 40.23
N GLN A 169 16.95 -5.58 41.52
CA GLN A 169 17.29 -4.66 42.59
C GLN A 169 18.78 -4.29 42.60
N GLU A 170 19.67 -5.25 42.31
CA GLU A 170 21.11 -4.98 42.23
C GLU A 170 21.45 -4.07 41.04
N LEU A 171 20.82 -4.28 39.88
CA LEU A 171 20.98 -3.41 38.70
C LEU A 171 20.49 -1.99 38.98
N ILE A 172 19.34 -1.87 39.66
CA ILE A 172 18.76 -0.58 40.07
C ILE A 172 19.67 0.13 41.07
N ASN A 173 20.12 -0.55 42.12
CA ASN A 173 20.97 0.01 43.15
C ASN A 173 22.32 0.50 42.59
N LYS A 174 22.87 -0.21 41.59
CA LYS A 174 24.12 0.17 40.91
C LYS A 174 23.93 1.22 39.82
N GLY A 175 22.68 1.53 39.44
CA GLY A 175 22.37 2.43 38.34
C GLY A 175 22.60 1.84 36.94
N THR A 176 23.06 0.60 36.81
CA THR A 176 23.32 -0.09 35.53
C THR A 176 22.06 -0.80 35.04
N ARG A 177 21.03 -0.03 34.70
CA ARG A 177 19.65 -0.50 34.42
C ARG A 177 19.35 -0.80 32.95
N MET A 178 20.38 -0.92 32.11
CA MET A 178 20.24 -1.23 30.68
C MET A 178 21.16 -2.38 30.29
N MET A 179 20.57 -3.49 29.85
CA MET A 179 21.29 -4.60 29.24
C MET A 179 21.37 -4.34 27.73
N THR A 180 22.55 -4.45 27.11
CA THR A 180 22.73 -4.14 25.68
C THR A 180 23.31 -5.33 24.93
N PHE A 181 22.56 -5.85 23.96
CA PHE A 181 22.99 -6.95 23.09
C PHE A 181 23.08 -6.48 21.63
N ILE A 182 24.09 -6.95 20.90
CA ILE A 182 24.37 -6.61 19.51
C ILE A 182 24.41 -7.88 18.66
N ALA A 183 23.66 -7.92 17.58
CA ALA A 183 23.50 -9.07 16.69
C ALA A 183 24.15 -8.77 15.32
N SER A 184 25.44 -9.04 15.10
CA SER A 184 26.44 -9.60 16.02
C SER A 184 27.59 -8.62 16.27
N LEU A 185 28.45 -8.95 17.24
CA LEU A 185 29.68 -8.22 17.51
C LEU A 185 30.81 -9.21 17.84
N ASP A 186 32.03 -8.95 17.39
CA ASP A 186 33.18 -9.76 17.82
C ASP A 186 33.66 -9.34 19.22
N PRO A 187 33.51 -10.18 20.27
CA PRO A 187 33.89 -9.82 21.63
C PRO A 187 35.41 -9.66 21.81
N SER A 188 36.22 -10.23 20.92
CA SER A 188 37.68 -10.16 21.00
C SER A 188 38.23 -8.80 20.56
N SER A 189 37.60 -8.17 19.58
CA SER A 189 37.95 -6.82 19.09
C SER A 189 37.29 -5.68 19.88
N ASN A 190 36.22 -5.96 20.64
CA ASN A 190 35.56 -4.96 21.49
C ASN A 190 36.39 -4.61 22.75
N THR A 191 37.31 -3.66 22.63
CA THR A 191 38.14 -3.16 23.75
C THR A 191 37.64 -1.85 24.35
N VAL A 192 36.77 -1.12 23.64
CA VAL A 192 36.33 0.24 24.00
C VAL A 192 34.97 0.28 24.70
N ALA A 193 34.11 -0.72 24.49
CA ALA A 193 32.72 -0.70 24.96
C ALA A 193 32.27 -2.07 25.49
N PRO A 194 32.84 -2.55 26.61
CA PRO A 194 32.61 -3.91 27.13
C PRO A 194 31.15 -4.19 27.55
N TYR A 195 30.31 -3.16 27.66
CA TYR A 195 28.87 -3.28 27.92
C TYR A 195 28.05 -3.65 26.67
N LEU A 196 28.62 -3.49 25.47
CA LEU A 196 28.02 -3.98 24.21
C LEU A 196 28.29 -5.48 24.10
N MET A 197 27.31 -6.28 24.55
CA MET A 197 27.42 -7.74 24.57
C MET A 197 27.07 -8.31 23.20
N ASP A 198 27.89 -9.21 22.68
CA ASP A 198 27.51 -10.00 21.50
C ASP A 198 26.32 -10.89 21.85
N GLU A 199 25.20 -10.76 21.13
CA GLU A 199 23.96 -11.49 21.42
C GLU A 199 24.23 -12.99 21.58
N PHE A 200 24.89 -13.60 20.59
CA PHE A 200 25.03 -15.05 20.49
C PHE A 200 26.04 -15.66 21.46
N THR A 201 26.78 -14.82 22.20
CA THR A 201 27.57 -15.24 23.35
C THR A 201 26.72 -15.48 24.60
N PHE A 202 25.57 -14.81 24.71
CA PHE A 202 24.72 -14.83 25.92
C PHE A 202 23.30 -15.35 25.68
N ILE A 203 22.84 -15.36 24.44
CA ILE A 203 21.47 -15.62 24.04
C ILE A 203 21.46 -16.69 22.95
N PHE A 204 20.44 -17.55 22.97
CA PHE A 204 20.02 -18.32 21.80
C PHE A 204 18.59 -17.93 21.45
N GLU A 205 18.25 -18.04 20.18
CA GLU A 205 16.91 -17.75 19.69
C GLU A 205 16.39 -18.84 18.75
N ASN A 206 15.07 -18.96 18.68
CA ASN A 206 14.36 -19.80 17.70
C ASN A 206 14.21 -19.07 16.35
N GLN A 207 13.55 -19.72 15.39
CA GLN A 207 13.32 -19.15 14.05
C GLN A 207 12.54 -17.83 14.11
N PHE A 208 12.96 -16.88 13.29
CA PHE A 208 12.40 -15.53 13.21
C PHE A 208 11.63 -15.26 11.90
N GLU A 209 11.67 -16.16 10.90
CA GLU A 209 10.96 -16.01 9.60
C GLU A 209 9.73 -16.94 9.54
N VAL A 210 8.78 -16.78 10.47
CA VAL A 210 7.62 -17.68 10.60
C VAL A 210 6.44 -17.13 9.80
N THR A 211 6.05 -17.82 8.73
CA THR A 211 4.94 -17.38 7.84
C THR A 211 3.66 -18.21 7.94
N ALA A 212 3.67 -19.23 8.80
CA ALA A 212 2.49 -20.04 9.11
C ALA A 212 2.37 -20.21 10.62
N ALA A 213 1.22 -19.86 11.19
CA ALA A 213 0.99 -19.85 12.64
C ALA A 213 1.19 -21.20 13.32
N ALA A 214 1.10 -22.31 12.57
CA ALA A 214 1.37 -23.65 13.10
C ALA A 214 2.88 -23.97 13.25
N ASN A 215 3.77 -23.14 12.71
CA ASN A 215 5.20 -23.43 12.59
C ASN A 215 6.05 -22.77 13.69
N PHE A 216 5.45 -22.08 14.67
CA PHE A 216 6.20 -21.60 15.82
C PHE A 216 6.88 -22.79 16.53
N SER A 217 8.18 -22.66 16.77
CA SER A 217 9.04 -23.69 17.35
C SER A 217 9.85 -23.10 18.48
N CYS A 218 10.19 -23.93 19.46
CA CYS A 218 11.04 -23.57 20.60
C CYS A 218 12.50 -23.99 20.39
N LEU A 219 12.80 -24.72 19.31
CA LEU A 219 14.14 -25.20 19.02
C LEU A 219 15.09 -24.03 18.73
N PRO A 220 16.33 -24.05 19.26
CA PRO A 220 17.32 -23.06 18.89
C PRO A 220 17.57 -23.09 17.38
N ASN A 221 17.71 -21.91 16.78
CA ASN A 221 18.14 -21.72 15.40
C ASN A 221 19.44 -20.92 15.32
N ARG A 222 19.63 -19.95 16.24
CA ARG A 222 20.88 -19.19 16.36
C ARG A 222 21.35 -19.17 17.82
N PRO A 223 22.66 -19.23 18.09
CA PRO A 223 23.74 -19.43 17.12
C PRO A 223 23.80 -20.85 16.55
N SER A 224 24.48 -20.99 15.41
CA SER A 224 24.66 -22.28 14.72
C SER A 224 25.35 -23.36 15.57
N SER A 225 26.08 -22.98 16.62
CA SER A 225 26.72 -23.90 17.56
C SER A 225 25.73 -24.69 18.42
N VAL A 226 24.47 -24.24 18.52
CA VAL A 226 23.42 -24.90 19.31
C VAL A 226 22.15 -25.16 18.49
N ASP A 227 22.21 -25.00 17.17
CA ASP A 227 21.06 -25.19 16.25
C ASP A 227 20.41 -26.57 16.44
N GLY A 228 19.10 -26.57 16.63
CA GLY A 228 18.29 -27.75 16.94
C GLY A 228 18.59 -28.42 18.29
N ASN A 229 19.44 -27.85 19.15
CA ASN A 229 19.92 -28.50 20.37
C ASN A 229 19.79 -27.63 21.63
N THR A 230 18.61 -27.70 22.25
CA THR A 230 18.26 -27.03 23.51
C THR A 230 19.20 -27.38 24.67
N GLU A 231 19.62 -28.64 24.79
CA GLU A 231 20.51 -29.09 25.88
C GLU A 231 21.89 -28.42 25.80
N SER A 232 22.42 -28.27 24.58
CA SER A 232 23.69 -27.59 24.34
C SER A 232 23.60 -26.10 24.66
N ALA A 233 22.48 -25.45 24.30
CA ALA A 233 22.24 -24.04 24.63
C ALA A 233 22.21 -23.81 26.16
N PHE A 234 21.53 -24.67 26.91
CA PHE A 234 21.50 -24.56 28.38
C PHE A 234 22.82 -24.95 29.05
N SER A 235 23.56 -25.92 28.49
CA SER A 235 24.92 -26.25 28.96
C SER A 235 25.88 -25.08 28.78
N ALA A 236 25.71 -24.31 27.70
CA ALA A 236 26.40 -23.04 27.46
C ALA A 236 25.84 -21.85 28.26
N LYS A 237 24.79 -22.07 29.07
CA LYS A 237 24.12 -21.09 29.95
C LYS A 237 23.47 -19.92 29.21
N LEU A 238 23.13 -20.12 27.94
CA LEU A 238 22.50 -19.10 27.11
C LEU A 238 21.07 -18.80 27.62
N LEU A 239 20.67 -17.54 27.51
CA LEU A 239 19.31 -17.07 27.79
C LEU A 239 18.39 -17.44 26.61
N PRO A 240 17.23 -18.07 26.83
CA PRO A 240 16.30 -18.37 25.74
C PRO A 240 15.58 -17.12 25.25
N PHE A 241 15.62 -16.89 23.95
CA PHE A 241 14.92 -15.83 23.25
C PHE A 241 13.89 -16.43 22.29
N MET A 242 12.64 -16.02 22.46
CA MET A 242 11.53 -16.52 21.66
C MET A 242 11.05 -15.42 20.71
N ASN A 243 11.44 -15.52 19.45
CA ASN A 243 10.81 -14.84 18.33
C ASN A 243 9.39 -15.40 18.17
N HIS A 244 8.39 -14.55 18.40
CA HIS A 244 6.97 -14.89 18.30
C HIS A 244 6.21 -13.78 17.57
N PHE A 245 6.60 -13.54 16.32
CA PHE A 245 5.88 -12.70 15.39
C PHE A 245 5.61 -13.49 14.12
N LEU A 246 4.46 -13.22 13.50
CA LEU A 246 4.03 -13.93 12.31
C LEU A 246 4.21 -13.01 11.12
N ASP A 247 5.04 -13.44 10.19
CA ASP A 247 5.20 -12.76 8.93
C ASP A 247 4.13 -13.20 7.94
N GLN A 248 3.82 -12.32 7.02
CA GLN A 248 3.13 -12.67 5.80
C GLN A 248 4.01 -12.33 4.61
N LYS A 249 4.12 -13.30 3.71
CA LYS A 249 4.69 -13.05 2.39
C LYS A 249 3.73 -12.17 1.63
N GLU A 250 4.19 -10.96 1.37
CA GLU A 250 3.51 -10.02 0.52
C GLU A 250 3.82 -10.30 -0.94
N LEU A 251 3.20 -9.49 -1.78
CA LEU A 251 3.49 -9.38 -3.19
C LEU A 251 5.01 -9.47 -3.44
N LEU A 252 5.45 -10.48 -4.20
CA LEU A 252 6.83 -10.65 -4.69
C LEU A 252 7.86 -11.20 -3.67
N GLY A 253 7.41 -11.79 -2.56
CA GLY A 253 8.27 -12.59 -1.67
C GLY A 253 9.01 -11.80 -0.60
N ILE A 254 8.57 -10.57 -0.33
CA ILE A 254 8.99 -9.77 0.83
C ILE A 254 8.11 -10.18 2.02
N GLU A 255 8.72 -10.39 3.17
CA GLU A 255 8.03 -10.71 4.43
C GLU A 255 7.74 -9.41 5.18
N ILE A 256 6.49 -9.22 5.61
CA ILE A 256 6.09 -8.11 6.48
C ILE A 256 5.30 -8.66 7.68
N PRO A 257 5.16 -7.88 8.76
CA PRO A 257 4.30 -8.23 9.88
C PRO A 257 2.84 -8.50 9.48
N ASN A 258 2.31 -9.66 9.86
CA ASN A 258 0.93 -10.06 9.61
C ASN A 258 -0.05 -9.42 10.62
N VAL A 259 -0.46 -8.18 10.32
CA VAL A 259 -1.41 -7.43 11.15
C VAL A 259 -2.76 -8.12 11.28
N ASP A 260 -3.24 -8.79 10.23
CA ASP A 260 -4.57 -9.42 10.24
C ASP A 260 -4.66 -10.59 11.24
N ALA A 261 -3.53 -11.24 11.52
CA ALA A 261 -3.45 -12.35 12.47
C ALA A 261 -3.03 -11.92 13.88
N VAL A 262 -2.58 -10.68 14.08
CA VAL A 262 -1.81 -10.30 15.28
C VAL A 262 -2.62 -10.42 16.58
N ASP A 263 -3.93 -10.18 16.55
CA ASP A 263 -4.80 -10.37 17.71
C ASP A 263 -4.81 -11.83 18.19
N THR A 264 -4.63 -12.79 17.27
CA THR A 264 -4.50 -14.22 17.60
C THR A 264 -3.06 -14.61 17.89
N THR A 265 -2.10 -14.17 17.07
CA THR A 265 -0.67 -14.48 17.26
C THR A 265 -0.21 -14.06 18.65
N ASN A 266 -0.60 -12.88 19.10
CA ASN A 266 -0.19 -12.33 20.40
C ASN A 266 -1.08 -12.79 21.57
N ALA A 267 -2.21 -13.48 21.31
CA ALA A 267 -3.20 -13.86 22.33
C ALA A 267 -2.61 -14.73 23.46
N PRO A 268 -3.06 -14.58 24.73
CA PRO A 268 -2.69 -15.49 25.81
C PRO A 268 -3.36 -16.86 25.69
N SER A 269 -4.38 -17.00 24.83
CA SER A 269 -5.05 -18.25 24.54
C SER A 269 -5.93 -18.12 23.29
N GLY A 270 -6.25 -19.26 22.68
CA GLY A 270 -7.21 -19.33 21.57
C GLY A 270 -6.58 -19.08 20.20
N GLY A 271 -6.96 -19.90 19.22
CA GLY A 271 -6.40 -19.85 17.87
C GLY A 271 -5.05 -20.54 17.72
N THR A 272 -4.74 -20.97 16.50
CA THR A 272 -3.48 -21.64 16.17
C THR A 272 -2.33 -20.66 16.25
N GLY A 273 -1.23 -21.06 16.91
CA GLY A 273 -0.02 -20.23 17.01
C GLY A 273 -0.10 -19.08 18.01
N ASN A 274 -1.09 -19.07 18.91
CA ASN A 274 -1.18 -18.03 19.93
C ASN A 274 -0.01 -18.06 20.91
N LEU A 275 0.37 -16.88 21.40
CA LEU A 275 1.54 -16.66 22.24
C LEU A 275 1.49 -17.44 23.55
N GLY A 276 0.34 -17.52 24.20
CA GLY A 276 0.22 -18.22 25.49
C GLY A 276 0.45 -19.74 25.38
N THR A 277 -0.05 -20.37 24.32
CA THR A 277 0.24 -21.77 24.00
C THR A 277 1.72 -21.95 23.68
N ALA A 278 2.27 -21.16 22.76
CA ALA A 278 3.66 -21.27 22.33
C ALA A 278 4.63 -21.08 23.51
N ALA A 279 4.41 -20.08 24.36
CA ALA A 279 5.23 -19.84 25.54
C ALA A 279 5.14 -20.97 26.59
N THR A 280 3.95 -21.58 26.76
CA THR A 280 3.78 -22.76 27.64
C THR A 280 4.52 -23.97 27.09
N THR A 281 4.44 -24.19 25.77
CA THR A 281 5.19 -25.24 25.07
C THR A 281 6.69 -25.04 25.24
N CYS A 282 7.21 -23.83 24.99
CA CYS A 282 8.64 -23.57 25.15
C CYS A 282 9.10 -23.78 26.59
N LYS A 283 8.29 -23.39 27.58
CA LYS A 283 8.61 -23.68 28.99
C LYS A 283 8.70 -25.18 29.27
N GLN A 284 7.85 -26.00 28.64
CA GLN A 284 7.91 -27.46 28.78
C GLN A 284 9.15 -28.03 28.08
N ASP A 285 9.43 -27.61 26.85
CA ASP A 285 10.58 -28.05 26.05
C ASP A 285 11.91 -27.65 26.69
N TYR A 286 11.92 -26.55 27.46
CA TYR A 286 13.06 -26.07 28.23
C TYR A 286 13.12 -26.67 29.64
N SER A 287 12.51 -27.84 29.86
CA SER A 287 12.54 -28.56 31.14
C SER A 287 12.05 -27.71 32.33
N GLY A 288 11.02 -26.89 32.11
CA GLY A 288 10.42 -26.02 33.11
C GLY A 288 11.00 -24.60 33.16
N ARG A 289 12.09 -24.32 32.46
CA ARG A 289 12.65 -22.97 32.34
C ARG A 289 11.84 -22.15 31.34
N GLN A 290 11.38 -20.98 31.73
CA GLN A 290 10.66 -20.09 30.81
C GLN A 290 11.60 -19.34 29.87
N PRO A 291 11.10 -18.85 28.72
CA PRO A 291 11.85 -17.91 27.89
C PRO A 291 12.25 -16.67 28.70
N THR A 292 13.49 -16.20 28.52
CA THR A 292 13.93 -14.92 29.11
C THR A 292 13.38 -13.76 28.29
N PHE A 293 13.29 -13.90 26.97
CA PHE A 293 12.71 -12.90 26.08
C PHE A 293 11.59 -13.50 25.25
N ILE A 294 10.52 -12.73 25.06
CA ILE A 294 9.45 -13.01 24.10
C ILE A 294 9.29 -11.77 23.24
N LEU A 295 9.61 -11.87 21.96
CA LEU A 295 9.58 -10.77 21.01
C LEU A 295 8.35 -10.85 20.11
N VAL A 296 7.57 -9.77 20.01
CA VAL A 296 6.34 -9.71 19.20
C VAL A 296 6.27 -8.45 18.33
N ASP A 297 5.61 -8.57 17.18
CA ASP A 297 5.10 -7.41 16.44
C ASP A 297 3.80 -6.90 17.08
N PHE A 298 3.56 -5.59 17.01
CA PHE A 298 2.39 -4.90 17.58
C PHE A 298 2.08 -5.32 19.02
N PHE A 299 2.98 -4.96 19.94
CA PHE A 299 2.92 -5.33 21.36
C PHE A 299 1.59 -4.99 22.05
N ASP A 300 0.84 -4.01 21.53
CA ASP A 300 -0.45 -3.55 22.05
C ASP A 300 -1.61 -4.53 21.78
N LYS A 301 -1.37 -5.57 20.97
CA LYS A 301 -2.37 -6.55 20.54
C LYS A 301 -2.28 -7.86 21.32
N GLY A 302 -3.40 -8.59 21.33
CA GLY A 302 -3.49 -9.96 21.86
C GLY A 302 -3.36 -10.11 23.38
N PRO A 303 -3.77 -9.16 24.23
CA PRO A 303 -2.75 -8.49 25.06
C PRO A 303 -1.53 -9.37 25.41
N ALA A 304 -0.45 -9.27 24.63
CA ALA A 304 0.76 -10.11 24.76
C ALA A 304 1.33 -10.12 26.18
N ILE A 305 1.24 -8.98 26.87
CA ILE A 305 1.71 -8.79 28.25
C ILE A 305 1.07 -9.76 29.25
N ALA A 306 -0.16 -10.24 29.00
CA ALA A 306 -0.84 -11.19 29.88
C ALA A 306 -0.10 -12.55 29.93
N THR A 307 0.50 -12.97 28.81
CA THR A 307 1.31 -14.20 28.78
C THR A 307 2.58 -14.03 29.61
N VAL A 308 3.25 -12.89 29.49
CA VAL A 308 4.47 -12.58 30.24
C VAL A 308 4.21 -12.46 31.74
N ASP A 309 3.11 -11.80 32.13
CA ASP A 309 2.68 -11.71 33.52
C ASP A 309 2.42 -13.09 34.12
N LYS A 310 1.76 -13.97 33.37
CA LYS A 310 1.50 -15.34 33.79
C LYS A 310 2.79 -16.14 34.00
N LEU A 311 3.78 -16.01 33.12
CA LEU A 311 5.09 -16.67 33.29
C LEU A 311 5.82 -16.15 34.53
N ASN A 312 5.77 -14.84 34.76
CA ASN A 312 6.45 -14.19 35.87
C ASN A 312 5.71 -14.28 37.21
N ASN A 313 4.47 -14.78 37.24
CA ASN A 313 3.53 -14.74 38.37
C ASN A 313 3.17 -13.31 38.82
N VAL A 314 3.09 -12.36 37.90
CA VAL A 314 2.64 -10.98 38.18
C VAL A 314 1.12 -10.93 38.10
N THR A 315 0.46 -10.58 39.21
CA THR A 315 -1.01 -10.48 39.28
C THR A 315 -1.51 -9.05 39.49
N ASN A 316 -0.68 -8.18 40.06
CA ASN A 316 -1.01 -6.79 40.37
C ASN A 316 0.10 -5.87 39.84
N ALA A 317 0.16 -5.69 38.53
CA ALA A 317 1.15 -4.83 37.89
C ALA A 317 1.01 -3.37 38.38
N VAL A 318 2.14 -2.73 38.68
CA VAL A 318 2.23 -1.36 39.20
C VAL A 318 2.90 -0.46 38.15
N GLY A 319 2.32 0.71 37.89
CA GLY A 319 2.97 1.75 37.09
C GLY A 319 2.92 1.58 35.57
N ARG A 320 2.17 0.59 35.03
CA ARG A 320 1.90 0.53 33.59
C ARG A 320 0.90 1.61 33.18
N ILE A 321 1.17 2.28 32.06
CA ILE A 321 0.26 3.22 31.43
C ILE A 321 -0.50 2.47 30.33
N PRO A 322 -1.85 2.53 30.30
CA PRO A 322 -2.63 1.93 29.22
C PRO A 322 -2.25 2.51 27.86
N VAL A 323 -2.15 1.65 26.86
CA VAL A 323 -1.89 2.08 25.48
C VAL A 323 -3.10 2.88 24.96
N PRO A 324 -2.90 4.00 24.23
CA PRO A 324 -3.99 4.74 23.61
C PRO A 324 -4.82 3.87 22.66
N SER A 325 -6.13 4.11 22.59
CA SER A 325 -7.03 3.33 21.73
C SER A 325 -6.70 3.53 20.25
N SER A 326 -6.39 2.44 19.54
CA SER A 326 -6.11 2.46 18.09
C SER A 326 -7.36 2.67 17.21
N ASP A 327 -8.56 2.74 17.79
CA ASP A 327 -9.84 2.98 17.08
C ASP A 327 -10.16 4.46 16.80
N SER A 328 -9.32 5.40 17.26
CA SER A 328 -9.39 6.79 16.78
C SER A 328 -8.58 6.94 15.50
N SER A 329 -9.12 6.40 14.40
CA SER A 329 -8.74 6.85 13.07
C SER A 329 -9.16 8.31 12.90
N SER A 330 -8.19 9.20 13.13
CA SER A 330 -8.25 10.60 12.75
C SER A 330 -8.41 10.69 11.24
N SER A 331 -9.68 10.72 10.82
CA SER A 331 -10.11 11.48 9.66
C SER A 331 -9.97 12.97 9.96
N ASP A 332 -8.75 13.44 10.17
CA ASP A 332 -8.44 14.87 10.18
C ASP A 332 -8.21 15.35 8.75
N SER A 333 -9.29 15.29 7.96
CA SER A 333 -9.58 16.32 6.99
C SER A 333 -10.49 17.34 7.66
N ASN A 334 -9.89 18.35 8.29
CA ASN A 334 -10.45 19.69 8.59
C ASN A 334 -12.00 19.84 8.70
N SER A 335 -12.66 18.95 9.45
CA SER A 335 -14.13 18.93 9.59
C SER A 335 -14.60 18.67 11.03
N SER A 336 -13.68 18.36 11.95
CA SER A 336 -13.99 18.04 13.35
C SER A 336 -14.45 19.26 14.18
N GLY A 337 -14.17 20.49 13.73
CA GLY A 337 -14.76 21.71 14.32
C GLY A 337 -16.21 21.96 13.88
N ILE A 338 -16.58 21.56 12.67
CA ILE A 338 -17.87 21.89 12.04
C ILE A 338 -18.96 20.89 12.48
N PHE A 339 -18.61 19.62 12.61
CA PHE A 339 -19.58 18.59 13.01
C PHE A 339 -19.88 18.58 14.51
N LYS A 340 -18.92 18.95 15.37
CA LYS A 340 -19.15 18.99 16.82
C LYS A 340 -20.18 20.05 17.20
N GLY A 341 -20.08 21.25 16.63
CA GLY A 341 -21.07 22.33 16.84
C GLY A 341 -22.48 21.96 16.36
N LEU A 342 -22.58 21.25 15.23
CA LEU A 342 -23.87 20.79 14.68
C LEU A 342 -24.48 19.64 15.51
N VAL A 343 -23.65 18.70 15.98
CA VAL A 343 -24.08 17.58 16.84
C VAL A 343 -24.52 18.08 18.22
N ASP A 344 -23.81 19.06 18.79
CA ASP A 344 -24.18 19.67 20.06
C ASP A 344 -25.49 20.47 19.94
N LEU A 345 -25.71 21.19 18.83
CA LEU A 345 -26.98 21.89 18.57
C LEU A 345 -28.17 20.94 18.38
N VAL A 346 -27.96 19.83 17.65
CA VAL A 346 -29.00 18.81 17.43
C VAL A 346 -29.35 18.11 18.74
N ASN A 347 -28.36 17.85 19.60
CA ASN A 347 -28.60 17.26 20.91
C ASN A 347 -29.31 18.22 21.86
N GLN A 348 -28.98 19.52 21.83
CA GLN A 348 -29.71 20.55 22.57
C GLN A 348 -31.17 20.69 22.11
N ALA A 349 -31.42 20.65 20.79
CA ALA A 349 -32.77 20.65 20.24
C ALA A 349 -33.57 19.38 20.61
N LYS A 350 -32.92 18.20 20.62
CA LYS A 350 -33.51 16.94 21.08
C LYS A 350 -33.79 16.93 22.59
N MET A 351 -33.07 17.72 23.37
CA MET A 351 -33.29 17.92 24.81
C MET A 351 -34.29 19.05 25.12
N GLY A 352 -34.93 19.63 24.10
CA GLY A 352 -36.02 20.60 24.26
C GLY A 352 -35.58 22.07 24.32
N ALA A 353 -34.33 22.40 24.00
CA ALA A 353 -33.89 23.77 23.82
C ALA A 353 -34.25 24.28 22.40
N GLU A 354 -34.56 25.57 22.24
CA GLU A 354 -34.82 26.19 20.92
C GLU A 354 -33.62 27.03 20.45
N PRO A 355 -32.62 26.44 19.76
CA PRO A 355 -31.49 27.19 19.22
C PRO A 355 -31.93 28.13 18.09
N THR A 356 -31.45 29.38 18.13
CA THR A 356 -31.83 30.42 17.17
C THR A 356 -31.34 30.10 15.74
N ILE A 357 -31.98 30.68 14.72
CA ILE A 357 -31.56 30.52 13.30
C ILE A 357 -30.10 30.96 13.09
N GLY A 358 -29.60 31.93 13.86
CA GLY A 358 -28.19 32.35 13.82
C GLY A 358 -27.21 31.23 14.24
N ASN A 359 -27.60 30.37 15.19
CA ASN A 359 -26.77 29.25 15.64
C ASN A 359 -26.67 28.15 14.56
N TRP A 360 -27.71 27.99 13.74
CA TRP A 360 -27.70 27.08 12.58
C TRP A 360 -26.89 27.62 11.41
N VAL A 361 -26.92 28.94 11.19
CA VAL A 361 -26.17 29.61 10.11
C VAL A 361 -24.66 29.65 10.40
N TRP A 362 -24.24 29.87 11.65
CA TRP A 362 -22.82 29.90 12.03
C TRP A 362 -22.14 28.52 11.98
N ALA A 363 -22.89 27.44 12.24
CA ALA A 363 -22.43 26.07 12.01
C ALA A 363 -22.37 25.71 10.51
N GLY A 364 -23.04 26.49 9.65
CA GLY A 364 -23.27 26.19 8.23
C GLY A 364 -22.48 27.03 7.22
N GLY A 365 -21.68 28.02 7.62
CA GLY A 365 -20.87 28.75 6.65
C GLY A 365 -19.80 29.69 7.21
N ASN A 366 -18.54 29.49 6.81
CA ASN A 366 -17.79 30.56 6.16
C ASN A 366 -16.67 30.03 5.24
N TRP A 367 -16.48 30.80 4.17
CA TRP A 367 -15.66 30.62 3.00
C TRP A 367 -14.21 31.02 3.28
N GLY A 368 -13.26 30.23 2.78
CA GLY A 368 -11.86 30.62 2.71
C GLY A 368 -11.66 31.67 1.62
N VAL A 369 -11.41 32.91 2.05
CA VAL A 369 -10.64 33.90 1.29
C VAL A 369 -9.67 34.54 2.26
N ASP A 370 -8.39 34.24 2.11
CA ASP A 370 -7.33 35.25 2.06
C ASP A 370 -6.07 34.57 1.49
N LEU A 371 -5.65 34.89 0.26
CA LEU A 371 -4.88 36.08 -0.11
C LEU A 371 -3.57 36.20 0.68
N LEU A 372 -2.50 35.87 -0.04
CA LEU A 372 -1.11 36.27 0.15
C LEU A 372 -0.98 37.64 0.83
N VAL A 373 -0.39 37.69 2.03
CA VAL A 373 0.41 38.86 2.43
C VAL A 373 1.62 38.43 3.26
N ARG A 374 2.78 38.82 2.75
CA ARG A 374 4.09 38.84 3.39
C ARG A 374 4.07 39.74 4.62
N ARG A 375 4.76 39.35 5.67
CA ARG A 375 5.08 40.23 6.79
C ARG A 375 6.24 41.14 6.38
N ASP A 376 6.01 42.45 6.43
CA ASP A 376 6.99 43.43 6.91
C ASP A 376 6.31 44.78 7.22
N GLY A 377 6.54 45.28 8.44
CA GLY A 377 6.75 46.69 8.72
C GLY A 377 5.57 47.64 9.01
N SER A 378 5.53 48.11 10.27
CA SER A 378 5.29 49.51 10.73
C SER A 378 3.87 50.04 11.07
N GLY A 379 3.79 50.67 12.26
CA GLY A 379 2.83 51.70 12.72
C GLY A 379 1.41 51.24 13.04
N GLY A 380 0.68 51.64 14.08
CA GLY A 380 0.76 52.74 15.05
C GLY A 380 -0.66 53.26 15.34
N ALA A 381 -0.97 53.56 16.61
CA ALA A 381 -2.09 54.39 17.14
C ALA A 381 -3.53 53.77 17.14
N GLU A 382 -4.13 53.55 18.32
CA GLU A 382 -5.11 54.39 19.07
C GLU A 382 -6.57 54.20 18.59
N ALA A 383 -7.47 53.63 19.42
CA ALA A 383 -8.35 54.30 20.41
C ALA A 383 -9.81 54.27 19.88
N THR A 384 -10.78 53.60 20.54
CA THR A 384 -11.85 54.14 21.43
C THR A 384 -13.18 53.50 20.98
N THR A 385 -13.80 52.61 21.76
CA THR A 385 -14.87 52.78 22.77
C THR A 385 -16.29 53.10 22.26
N ALA A 386 -17.25 52.38 22.87
CA ALA A 386 -18.71 52.60 22.99
C ALA A 386 -19.57 52.22 21.76
N GLY A 387 -20.70 51.53 21.87
CA GLY A 387 -21.49 51.09 23.03
C GLY A 387 -22.98 51.24 22.71
N LEU A 388 -23.80 50.22 23.07
CA LEU A 388 -25.24 50.30 23.40
C LEU A 388 -26.18 50.73 22.23
N ASP A 389 -27.46 50.38 22.13
CA ASP A 389 -28.39 49.57 22.91
C ASP A 389 -29.56 49.16 22.00
N GLN A 390 -30.36 48.25 22.56
CA GLN A 390 -31.60 47.62 22.14
C GLN A 390 -32.73 48.56 21.68
N THR A 391 -33.65 48.05 20.83
CA THR A 391 -35.04 47.66 21.22
C THR A 391 -36.06 47.72 20.07
N HIS A 392 -37.00 46.76 20.14
CA HIS A 392 -38.42 46.79 19.74
C HIS A 392 -38.89 46.59 18.28
N ALA A 393 -39.57 45.45 18.10
CA ALA A 393 -40.68 45.19 17.16
C ALA A 393 -41.97 45.94 17.63
N PRO A 394 -43.09 46.04 16.85
CA PRO A 394 -43.89 44.87 16.39
C PRO A 394 -44.71 44.99 15.06
N ALA A 395 -45.04 43.80 14.53
CA ALA A 395 -46.26 43.32 13.84
C ALA A 395 -47.11 44.18 12.87
N ARG A 396 -47.45 43.60 11.70
CA ARG A 396 -48.82 43.59 11.12
C ARG A 396 -49.04 42.56 9.99
N SER A 397 -50.15 41.83 10.17
CA SER A 397 -50.97 40.91 9.35
C SER A 397 -51.27 41.27 7.87
N LEU A 398 -51.47 40.26 6.97
CA LEU A 398 -52.78 39.90 6.34
C LEU A 398 -52.68 38.95 5.12
N HIS A 399 -53.57 37.92 5.11
CA HIS A 399 -54.28 37.23 3.99
C HIS A 399 -53.50 36.57 2.81
N ALA A 400 -53.90 35.45 2.19
CA ALA A 400 -55.22 34.84 1.96
C ALA A 400 -55.17 33.31 1.70
N GLN A 401 -56.32 32.65 1.86
CA GLN A 401 -56.63 31.22 1.64
C GLN A 401 -57.13 30.91 0.21
N ARG A 402 -56.99 29.65 -0.22
CA ARG A 402 -58.02 28.81 -0.90
C ARG A 402 -57.53 27.34 -0.91
N GLN A 403 -58.14 26.41 -0.15
CA GLN A 403 -59.29 25.52 -0.46
C GLN A 403 -59.04 24.55 -1.62
N LEU A 404 -59.44 23.27 -1.68
CA LEU A 404 -60.26 22.27 -0.93
C LEU A 404 -60.06 20.96 -1.76
N ARG A 405 -59.86 19.73 -1.26
CA ARG A 405 -60.72 18.79 -0.48
C ARG A 405 -61.05 17.52 -1.30
N LEU A 406 -61.22 16.41 -0.57
CA LEU A 406 -62.06 15.20 -0.78
C LEU A 406 -61.23 13.90 -0.93
N GLY A 407 -61.44 12.81 -0.19
CA GLY A 407 -62.36 12.50 0.92
C GLY A 407 -62.58 10.98 1.09
N LEU A 408 -62.70 10.52 2.36
CA LEU A 408 -63.61 9.47 2.91
C LEU A 408 -63.43 7.98 2.45
N ARG A 409 -63.68 6.90 3.22
CA ARG A 409 -63.86 6.49 4.65
C ARG A 409 -64.08 4.91 4.66
N PRO A 410 -64.37 4.19 5.78
CA PRO A 410 -63.80 2.85 6.10
C PRO A 410 -64.83 1.68 6.22
N LYS A 411 -64.40 0.46 6.64
CA LYS A 411 -65.23 -0.52 7.39
C LYS A 411 -64.43 -1.68 8.04
N GLU A 412 -64.83 -2.03 9.28
CA GLU A 412 -64.37 -3.14 10.14
C GLU A 412 -65.16 -4.45 9.90
N GLN A 413 -64.59 -5.64 10.21
CA GLN A 413 -64.92 -6.51 11.38
C GLN A 413 -64.51 -7.99 11.21
N ASN A 414 -64.12 -8.59 12.36
CA ASN A 414 -64.08 -10.02 12.77
C ASN A 414 -62.74 -10.81 12.79
N ARG A 415 -62.46 -11.34 14.00
CA ARG A 415 -61.48 -12.37 14.46
C ARG A 415 -62.31 -13.53 15.07
N PRO A 416 -61.82 -14.79 15.30
CA PRO A 416 -60.56 -15.11 16.02
C PRO A 416 -59.78 -16.42 15.64
N GLN A 417 -58.59 -16.60 16.28
CA GLN A 417 -57.74 -17.81 16.53
C GLN A 417 -57.13 -18.55 15.30
N ASP A 418 -55.87 -19.02 15.21
CA ASP A 418 -54.75 -19.31 16.12
C ASP A 418 -53.37 -19.08 15.41
N SER A 419 -52.27 -19.07 16.18
CA SER A 419 -50.85 -18.76 15.85
C SER A 419 -50.15 -19.82 14.94
N PRO A 420 -48.91 -19.64 14.38
CA PRO A 420 -47.87 -18.61 14.62
C PRO A 420 -47.26 -17.95 13.36
N ARG A 421 -46.41 -16.94 13.62
CA ARG A 421 -45.77 -15.98 12.71
C ARG A 421 -45.08 -16.58 11.46
N ILE A 422 -45.48 -16.09 10.27
CA ILE A 422 -44.71 -16.10 9.02
C ILE A 422 -44.77 -14.69 8.42
N ILE A 423 -43.62 -14.04 8.25
CA ILE A 423 -43.47 -12.75 7.57
C ILE A 423 -43.43 -13.03 6.06
N PRO A 424 -44.20 -12.32 5.21
CA PRO A 424 -44.25 -12.59 3.78
C PRO A 424 -43.03 -12.02 3.06
N VAL A 425 -42.54 -12.82 2.12
CA VAL A 425 -41.59 -12.47 1.05
C VAL A 425 -42.18 -11.34 0.21
N VAL A 426 -41.52 -10.18 0.21
CA VAL A 426 -41.76 -9.15 -0.82
C VAL A 426 -40.76 -9.38 -1.94
N ASP A 427 -41.30 -9.82 -3.07
CA ASP A 427 -40.67 -9.98 -4.37
C ASP A 427 -40.06 -8.65 -4.84
N VAL A 428 -38.73 -8.50 -4.71
CA VAL A 428 -37.99 -7.40 -5.36
C VAL A 428 -37.63 -7.87 -6.76
N ARG A 429 -38.57 -7.68 -7.70
CA ARG A 429 -38.24 -7.63 -9.12
C ARG A 429 -37.20 -6.52 -9.33
N LEU A 430 -35.96 -6.92 -9.60
CA LEU A 430 -34.93 -6.03 -10.13
C LEU A 430 -35.47 -5.38 -11.42
N ARG A 431 -35.85 -4.11 -11.34
CA ARG A 431 -36.07 -3.29 -12.53
C ARG A 431 -34.70 -3.08 -13.17
N LEU A 432 -34.56 -3.53 -14.41
CA LEU A 432 -33.51 -3.08 -15.31
C LEU A 432 -33.57 -1.54 -15.40
N PRO A 433 -32.44 -0.82 -15.33
CA PRO A 433 -32.47 0.63 -15.48
C PRO A 433 -32.75 1.02 -16.93
N GLU A 434 -33.61 2.02 -17.10
CA GLU A 434 -33.89 2.66 -18.39
C GLU A 434 -32.64 3.33 -18.99
N PRO A 435 -32.54 3.43 -20.32
CA PRO A 435 -31.38 4.01 -21.00
C PRO A 435 -31.34 5.53 -20.78
N GLY A 436 -30.44 6.00 -19.91
CA GLY A 436 -30.23 7.45 -19.71
C GLY A 436 -29.43 7.90 -18.48
N SER A 437 -29.00 7.01 -17.58
CA SER A 437 -28.26 7.38 -16.37
C SER A 437 -26.83 6.79 -16.39
N GLN A 438 -25.84 7.58 -16.79
CA GLN A 438 -24.41 7.24 -16.67
C GLN A 438 -23.97 7.26 -15.21
N ALA A 439 -24.06 6.12 -14.53
CA ALA A 439 -23.33 5.86 -13.30
C ALA A 439 -22.02 5.13 -13.67
N VAL A 440 -20.87 5.75 -13.43
CA VAL A 440 -19.57 5.10 -13.50
C VAL A 440 -19.58 3.96 -12.48
N GLY A 441 -19.71 2.71 -12.96
CA GLY A 441 -19.70 1.53 -12.11
C GLY A 441 -18.32 1.36 -11.49
N VAL A 442 -18.15 1.82 -10.25
CA VAL A 442 -16.95 1.53 -9.45
C VAL A 442 -17.12 0.14 -8.86
N TYR A 443 -16.33 -0.83 -9.35
CA TYR A 443 -16.27 -2.14 -8.70
C TYR A 443 -15.54 -2.00 -7.34
N SER A 444 -16.16 -2.57 -6.29
CA SER A 444 -15.71 -2.48 -4.89
C SER A 444 -14.37 -3.18 -4.64
N ALA A 445 -13.68 -2.75 -3.57
CA ALA A 445 -12.42 -3.31 -3.04
C ALA A 445 -12.45 -4.84 -2.81
N ALA A 446 -13.66 -5.42 -2.71
CA ALA A 446 -13.92 -6.84 -2.55
C ALA A 446 -13.23 -7.77 -3.59
N ILE A 447 -12.85 -7.24 -4.78
CA ILE A 447 -12.15 -8.01 -5.82
C ILE A 447 -10.75 -8.47 -5.36
N PHE A 448 -10.07 -7.66 -4.53
CA PHE A 448 -8.72 -7.97 -4.02
C PHE A 448 -8.73 -8.61 -2.63
N GLU A 449 -9.86 -8.55 -1.90
CA GLU A 449 -9.93 -8.88 -0.47
C GLU A 449 -10.15 -10.37 -0.17
N ARG A 450 -10.46 -11.23 -1.15
CA ARG A 450 -10.88 -12.62 -0.86
C ARG A 450 -9.91 -13.75 -1.22
N ARG A 451 -8.84 -13.52 -2.01
CA ARG A 451 -7.80 -14.53 -2.29
C ARG A 451 -6.47 -13.85 -2.61
N ARG A 452 -5.35 -14.36 -2.04
CA ARG A 452 -3.96 -13.92 -2.28
C ARG A 452 -3.63 -13.87 -3.78
N LYS A 453 -3.86 -12.73 -4.45
CA LYS A 453 -3.48 -12.51 -5.86
C LYS A 453 -2.11 -11.84 -5.91
N ILE A 454 -1.22 -12.35 -6.77
CA ILE A 454 0.13 -11.82 -7.00
C ILE A 454 0.11 -10.94 -8.26
N LEU A 455 0.84 -9.83 -8.28
CA LEU A 455 1.02 -8.96 -9.43
C LEU A 455 2.40 -9.19 -10.03
N SER A 456 2.46 -9.52 -11.32
CA SER A 456 3.71 -9.66 -12.06
C SER A 456 3.86 -8.49 -13.04
N LEU A 457 5.00 -7.79 -13.01
CA LEU A 457 5.28 -6.68 -13.93
C LEU A 457 5.26 -7.18 -15.37
N GLN A 458 4.33 -6.67 -16.18
CA GLN A 458 4.15 -7.11 -17.57
C GLN A 458 4.71 -6.10 -18.56
N ALA A 459 4.52 -4.80 -18.32
CA ALA A 459 5.01 -3.75 -19.20
C ALA A 459 5.13 -2.39 -18.50
N GLU A 460 6.05 -1.54 -18.98
CA GLU A 460 6.27 -0.20 -18.44
C GLU A 460 6.32 0.88 -19.53
N GLY A 461 5.31 1.76 -19.51
CA GLY A 461 5.19 2.93 -20.36
C GLY A 461 5.80 4.20 -19.75
N GLY A 462 5.64 5.32 -20.45
CA GLY A 462 6.05 6.64 -19.94
C GLY A 462 5.16 7.18 -18.82
N ALA A 463 3.87 6.83 -18.85
CA ALA A 463 2.86 7.33 -17.92
C ALA A 463 2.24 6.25 -17.02
N ASN A 464 2.44 4.97 -17.34
CA ASN A 464 1.74 3.87 -16.67
C ASN A 464 2.63 2.63 -16.59
N VAL A 465 2.29 1.75 -15.65
CA VAL A 465 2.86 0.41 -15.48
C VAL A 465 1.72 -0.60 -15.55
N VAL A 466 1.92 -1.72 -16.24
CA VAL A 466 0.92 -2.79 -16.40
C VAL A 466 1.42 -4.04 -15.71
N TYR A 467 0.54 -4.63 -14.91
CA TYR A 467 0.76 -5.83 -14.11
C TYR A 467 -0.21 -6.93 -14.53
N ARG A 468 0.27 -8.16 -14.58
CA ARG A 468 -0.57 -9.37 -14.65
C ARG A 468 -1.06 -9.72 -13.25
N ILE A 469 -2.34 -10.07 -13.13
CA ILE A 469 -2.94 -10.56 -11.88
C ILE A 469 -2.86 -12.10 -11.90
N VAL A 470 -2.06 -12.68 -11.02
CA VAL A 470 -1.78 -14.12 -10.92
C VAL A 470 -2.51 -14.66 -9.68
N GLY A 471 -3.24 -15.77 -9.83
CA GLY A 471 -3.81 -16.51 -8.69
C GLY A 471 -2.77 -17.41 -8.02
N PRO A 472 -2.98 -17.87 -6.78
CA PRO A 472 -2.11 -18.87 -6.19
C PRO A 472 -2.23 -20.16 -7.01
N SER A 473 -1.11 -20.66 -7.51
CA SER A 473 -1.00 -21.93 -8.20
C SER A 473 -1.34 -23.05 -7.20
N VAL A 474 -2.47 -23.74 -7.38
CA VAL A 474 -2.68 -25.04 -6.72
C VAL A 474 -2.23 -26.10 -7.71
N GLU A 475 -0.95 -26.48 -7.65
CA GLU A 475 -0.52 -27.80 -8.07
C GLU A 475 -0.68 -28.73 -6.87
N MET A 476 -1.69 -29.60 -6.91
CA MET A 476 -1.65 -30.95 -6.36
C MET A 476 -2.91 -31.70 -6.80
N SER A 477 -2.70 -32.69 -7.66
CA SER A 477 -3.65 -33.75 -7.97
C SER A 477 -4.05 -34.48 -6.68
N ILE A 478 -5.31 -34.38 -6.29
CA ILE A 478 -5.93 -35.31 -5.35
C ILE A 478 -7.10 -35.95 -6.08
N GLU A 479 -6.98 -37.27 -6.31
CA GLU A 479 -8.06 -38.12 -6.79
C GLU A 479 -9.27 -37.95 -5.88
N SER A 480 -10.41 -37.57 -6.47
CA SER A 480 -11.66 -37.40 -5.75
C SER A 480 -12.18 -38.76 -5.30
N GLU A 481 -12.01 -39.08 -4.02
CA GLU A 481 -12.75 -40.18 -3.39
C GLU A 481 -14.22 -39.74 -3.22
N LYS A 482 -15.13 -40.36 -3.99
CA LYS A 482 -16.57 -40.09 -3.90
C LYS A 482 -17.11 -40.60 -2.57
N VAL A 483 -17.31 -39.70 -1.61
CA VAL A 483 -18.13 -39.97 -0.43
C VAL A 483 -19.60 -40.10 -0.87
N ARG A 484 -20.16 -41.30 -0.74
CA ARG A 484 -21.60 -41.56 -0.96
C ARG A 484 -22.39 -41.05 0.24
N TYR A 485 -23.30 -40.11 0.03
CA TYR A 485 -24.33 -39.79 1.01
C TYR A 485 -25.42 -40.87 1.00
N GLY A 486 -25.80 -41.36 2.18
CA GLY A 486 -26.86 -42.36 2.35
C GLY A 486 -28.25 -41.80 2.05
N ALA A 487 -29.15 -42.67 1.60
CA ALA A 487 -30.53 -42.33 1.27
C ALA A 487 -31.30 -41.88 2.53
N GLY A 488 -31.43 -40.57 2.74
CA GLY A 488 -32.25 -40.05 3.83
C GLY A 488 -32.04 -38.58 4.23
N THR A 489 -31.08 -37.85 3.68
CA THR A 489 -30.87 -36.42 4.00
C THR A 489 -31.00 -35.57 2.72
N PRO A 490 -31.84 -34.52 2.69
CA PRO A 490 -31.90 -33.62 1.54
C PRO A 490 -30.53 -32.93 1.36
N PRO A 491 -30.04 -32.76 0.12
CA PRO A 491 -28.83 -31.97 -0.12
C PRO A 491 -29.09 -30.51 0.31
N PRO A 492 -28.09 -29.81 0.88
CA PRO A 492 -28.20 -28.39 1.12
C PRO A 492 -28.56 -27.69 -0.18
N THR A 493 -29.57 -26.81 -0.14
CA THR A 493 -29.91 -25.94 -1.25
C THR A 493 -28.66 -25.17 -1.64
N GLU A 494 -28.13 -25.45 -2.83
CA GLU A 494 -27.09 -24.64 -3.45
C GLU A 494 -27.66 -23.23 -3.59
N ILE A 495 -27.32 -22.36 -2.64
CA ILE A 495 -27.16 -20.95 -2.97
C ILE A 495 -25.99 -20.98 -3.94
N GLU A 496 -26.26 -20.71 -5.22
CA GLU A 496 -25.20 -20.46 -6.19
C GLU A 496 -24.34 -19.33 -5.64
N ASP A 497 -23.20 -19.69 -5.05
CA ASP A 497 -22.11 -18.76 -4.79
C ASP A 497 -21.76 -18.17 -6.16
N VAL A 498 -22.15 -16.91 -6.39
CA VAL A 498 -21.70 -16.14 -7.55
C VAL A 498 -20.18 -16.15 -7.52
N ASP A 499 -19.58 -16.97 -8.40
CA ASP A 499 -18.15 -17.22 -8.43
C ASP A 499 -17.43 -15.91 -8.80
N ILE A 500 -16.86 -15.23 -7.80
CA ILE A 500 -16.07 -13.99 -7.92
C ILE A 500 -14.75 -14.24 -8.70
N ARG A 501 -14.56 -15.40 -9.35
CA ARG A 501 -13.46 -15.68 -10.28
C ARG A 501 -13.62 -14.97 -11.63
N GLN A 502 -14.85 -14.69 -12.06
CA GLN A 502 -15.14 -14.10 -13.37
C GLN A 502 -14.65 -12.65 -13.63
N PRO A 503 -14.50 -11.71 -12.65
CA PRO A 503 -14.15 -10.31 -12.96
C PRO A 503 -12.68 -10.07 -13.36
N LEU A 504 -11.78 -10.99 -13.04
CA LEU A 504 -10.33 -10.80 -13.19
C LEU A 504 -9.70 -11.67 -14.28
N GLU A 505 -10.39 -12.71 -14.73
CA GLU A 505 -9.91 -13.57 -15.80
C GLU A 505 -9.80 -12.79 -17.11
N GLY A 506 -8.67 -12.94 -17.81
CA GLY A 506 -8.39 -12.15 -19.01
C GLY A 506 -8.23 -10.65 -18.76
N LYS A 507 -7.89 -10.21 -17.54
CA LYS A 507 -7.61 -8.81 -17.20
C LYS A 507 -6.17 -8.60 -16.70
N LEU A 508 -5.62 -7.42 -16.99
CA LEU A 508 -4.37 -6.91 -16.42
C LEU A 508 -4.67 -5.67 -15.57
N LEU A 509 -3.86 -5.41 -14.55
CA LEU A 509 -3.96 -4.20 -13.73
C LEU A 509 -2.99 -3.13 -14.24
N ARG A 510 -3.52 -1.97 -14.60
CA ARG A 510 -2.75 -0.83 -15.08
C ARG A 510 -2.71 0.26 -14.00
N LEU A 511 -1.51 0.62 -13.54
CA LEU A 511 -1.25 1.61 -12.49
C LEU A 511 -0.56 2.85 -13.05
N ARG A 512 -0.94 4.02 -12.52
CA ARG A 512 -0.53 5.33 -13.03
C ARG A 512 0.78 5.78 -12.41
N LYS A 513 1.68 6.34 -13.22
CA LYS A 513 2.90 7.02 -12.75
C LYS A 513 2.65 8.44 -12.29
N HIS A 514 3.44 8.90 -11.32
CA HIS A 514 3.50 10.29 -10.93
C HIS A 514 4.26 11.09 -11.99
N ILE A 515 3.52 11.82 -12.84
CA ILE A 515 4.07 12.69 -13.88
C ILE A 515 3.35 14.05 -13.86
N SER A 516 4.10 15.12 -14.14
CA SER A 516 3.61 16.52 -14.06
C SER A 516 2.47 16.85 -15.03
N SER A 517 2.32 16.11 -16.12
CA SER A 517 1.30 16.32 -17.15
C SER A 517 0.18 15.27 -17.16
N GLY A 518 0.03 14.48 -16.10
CA GLY A 518 -0.92 13.37 -16.09
C GLY A 518 -2.30 13.78 -15.55
N ILE A 519 -3.37 13.23 -16.13
CA ILE A 519 -4.76 13.36 -15.63
C ILE A 519 -5.20 12.17 -14.75
N SER A 520 -6.16 12.33 -13.84
CA SER A 520 -6.58 11.22 -12.97
C SER A 520 -7.19 10.05 -13.76
N TYR A 521 -7.19 8.84 -13.20
CA TYR A 521 -7.85 7.71 -13.89
C TYR A 521 -9.36 7.84 -14.02
N GLN A 522 -10.01 8.60 -13.13
CA GLN A 522 -11.42 8.95 -13.30
C GLN A 522 -11.63 9.76 -14.58
N GLU A 523 -10.77 10.75 -14.83
CA GLU A 523 -10.82 11.55 -16.06
C GLU A 523 -10.44 10.71 -17.28
N THR A 524 -9.42 9.85 -17.18
CA THR A 524 -9.04 8.91 -18.25
C THR A 524 -10.19 8.00 -18.67
N VAL A 525 -10.91 7.41 -17.72
CA VAL A 525 -12.06 6.52 -18.02
C VAL A 525 -13.24 7.31 -18.55
N CYS A 526 -13.55 8.48 -17.96
CA CYS A 526 -14.60 9.36 -18.48
C CYS A 526 -14.34 9.72 -19.95
N ASN A 527 -13.13 10.15 -20.29
CA ASN A 527 -12.73 10.45 -21.67
C ASN A 527 -12.82 9.23 -22.58
N PHE A 528 -12.39 8.06 -22.11
CA PHE A 528 -12.48 6.83 -22.91
C PHE A 528 -13.94 6.44 -23.18
N ASP A 529 -14.80 6.45 -22.18
CA ASP A 529 -16.20 6.04 -22.33
C ASP A 529 -17.01 7.04 -23.16
N THR A 530 -16.73 8.33 -23.05
CA THR A 530 -17.48 9.38 -23.77
C THR A 530 -16.95 9.67 -25.17
N ILE A 531 -15.65 9.50 -25.42
CA ILE A 531 -15.01 9.93 -26.67
C ILE A 531 -14.49 8.75 -27.49
N ILE A 532 -13.89 7.73 -26.86
CA ILE A 532 -13.25 6.60 -27.57
C ILE A 532 -14.23 5.46 -27.82
N ARG A 533 -14.96 5.03 -26.79
CA ARG A 533 -15.89 3.89 -26.84
C ARG A 533 -16.97 4.05 -27.93
N PRO A 534 -17.50 5.26 -28.23
CA PRO A 534 -18.46 5.41 -29.34
C PRO A 534 -17.86 5.21 -30.74
N LEU A 535 -16.54 5.26 -30.89
CA LEU A 535 -15.88 5.19 -32.21
C LEU A 535 -15.68 3.75 -32.70
N PHE A 536 -15.67 2.76 -31.80
CA PHE A 536 -15.33 1.37 -32.07
C PHE A 536 -16.27 0.42 -31.33
N SER A 537 -16.44 -0.80 -31.82
CA SER A 537 -17.19 -1.82 -31.08
C SER A 537 -16.39 -2.30 -29.87
N PRO A 538 -17.03 -2.76 -28.77
CA PRO A 538 -16.33 -3.20 -27.56
C PRO A 538 -15.24 -4.27 -27.79
N GLU A 539 -15.43 -5.15 -28.77
CA GLU A 539 -14.51 -6.23 -29.13
C GLU A 539 -13.28 -5.72 -29.89
N GLU A 540 -13.34 -4.51 -30.46
CA GLU A 540 -12.24 -3.86 -31.19
C GLU A 540 -11.31 -3.09 -30.24
N LEU A 541 -11.66 -2.96 -28.96
CA LEU A 541 -10.94 -2.16 -27.97
C LEU A 541 -10.34 -3.04 -26.86
N ILE A 542 -9.13 -2.67 -26.42
CA ILE A 542 -8.67 -3.02 -25.08
C ILE A 542 -9.53 -2.20 -24.13
N ASP A 543 -10.58 -2.85 -23.65
CA ASP A 543 -11.51 -2.27 -22.71
C ASP A 543 -10.83 -1.97 -21.39
N GLN A 544 -11.31 -0.94 -20.69
CA GLN A 544 -10.76 -0.51 -19.42
C GLN A 544 -11.87 -0.23 -18.40
N THR A 545 -11.67 -0.72 -17.19
CA THR A 545 -12.63 -0.61 -16.09
C THR A 545 -11.95 0.02 -14.88
N LEU A 546 -12.55 1.07 -14.32
CA LEU A 546 -12.04 1.73 -13.12
C LEU A 546 -12.24 0.85 -11.88
N VAL A 547 -11.18 0.64 -11.11
CA VAL A 547 -11.22 -0.10 -9.84
C VAL A 547 -10.57 0.70 -8.73
N ARG A 548 -11.16 0.66 -7.53
CA ARG A 548 -10.52 1.22 -6.34
C ARG A 548 -9.38 0.31 -5.90
N LEU A 549 -8.22 0.90 -5.63
CA LEU A 549 -7.07 0.15 -5.16
C LEU A 549 -7.13 -0.07 -3.64
N PRO A 550 -6.67 -1.23 -3.15
CA PRO A 550 -6.37 -1.42 -1.73
C PRO A 550 -5.35 -0.38 -1.25
N LYS A 551 -5.52 0.08 0.00
CA LYS A 551 -4.52 0.95 0.66
C LYS A 551 -3.15 0.24 0.66
N GLY A 552 -2.08 0.98 0.42
CA GLY A 552 -0.71 0.44 0.42
C GLY A 552 -0.29 -0.29 -0.86
N LEU A 553 -1.21 -0.67 -1.77
CA LEU A 553 -0.84 -1.42 -2.99
C LEU A 553 0.14 -0.64 -3.88
N VAL A 554 -0.11 0.66 -4.07
CA VAL A 554 0.75 1.51 -4.91
C VAL A 554 2.14 1.69 -4.29
N GLN A 555 2.20 1.82 -2.96
CA GLN A 555 3.42 1.89 -2.18
C GLN A 555 4.25 0.61 -2.37
N LYS A 556 3.63 -0.56 -2.18
CA LYS A 556 4.24 -1.88 -2.43
C LYS A 556 4.80 -1.99 -3.86
N CYS A 557 4.02 -1.59 -4.87
CA CYS A 557 4.49 -1.61 -6.25
C CYS A 557 5.66 -0.64 -6.50
N ASN A 558 5.70 0.51 -5.83
CA ASN A 558 6.81 1.46 -5.94
C ASN A 558 8.11 0.95 -5.32
N GLU A 559 8.01 0.27 -4.19
CA GLU A 559 9.14 -0.41 -3.57
C GLU A 559 9.77 -1.42 -4.52
N GLN A 560 8.96 -2.27 -5.16
CA GLN A 560 9.46 -3.20 -6.16
C GLN A 560 10.17 -2.49 -7.32
N LEU A 561 9.61 -1.38 -7.83
CA LEU A 561 10.25 -0.62 -8.91
C LEU A 561 11.63 -0.08 -8.50
N ARG A 562 11.83 0.25 -7.21
CA ARG A 562 13.14 0.64 -6.68
C ARG A 562 14.10 -0.54 -6.58
N ILE A 563 13.61 -1.71 -6.16
CA ILE A 563 14.41 -2.94 -6.12
C ILE A 563 14.85 -3.35 -7.53
N ASP A 564 13.93 -3.36 -8.51
CA ASP A 564 14.24 -3.70 -9.90
C ASP A 564 15.24 -2.71 -10.53
N GLU A 565 15.20 -1.45 -10.09
CA GLU A 565 16.16 -0.42 -10.47
C GLU A 565 17.55 -0.71 -9.89
N LYS A 566 17.65 -1.05 -8.60
CA LYS A 566 18.90 -1.46 -7.95
C LYS A 566 19.51 -2.72 -8.56
N LEU A 567 18.67 -3.72 -8.89
CA LEU A 567 19.09 -4.97 -9.51
C LEU A 567 19.38 -4.86 -11.02
N GLY A 568 19.24 -3.67 -11.61
CA GLY A 568 19.45 -3.46 -13.05
C GLY A 568 18.42 -4.11 -13.96
N LYS A 569 17.31 -4.64 -13.41
CA LYS A 569 16.19 -5.24 -14.15
C LYS A 569 15.32 -4.19 -14.83
N ARG A 570 15.27 -2.97 -14.28
CA ARG A 570 14.50 -1.86 -14.82
C ARG A 570 15.30 -1.07 -15.86
N PRO A 571 14.75 -0.75 -17.05
CA PRO A 571 15.47 0.03 -18.05
C PRO A 571 15.89 1.41 -17.53
N LYS A 572 17.17 1.79 -17.74
CA LYS A 572 17.75 3.07 -17.25
C LYS A 572 16.90 4.31 -17.55
N LYS A 573 16.27 4.37 -18.72
CA LYS A 573 15.36 5.46 -19.14
C LYS A 573 14.07 5.59 -18.31
N ARG A 574 13.82 4.66 -17.37
CA ARG A 574 12.64 4.62 -16.50
C ARG A 574 12.98 4.88 -15.03
N HIS A 575 14.26 4.96 -14.69
CA HIS A 575 14.75 5.19 -13.32
C HIS A 575 14.23 6.51 -12.76
N GLY A 576 14.00 6.55 -11.44
CA GLY A 576 13.53 7.73 -10.72
C GLY A 576 12.07 8.16 -10.96
N VAL A 577 11.26 7.44 -11.75
CA VAL A 577 9.84 7.77 -11.99
C VAL A 577 8.93 6.65 -11.46
N TYR A 578 8.16 6.90 -10.42
CA TYR A 578 7.35 5.87 -9.73
C TYR A 578 5.84 6.07 -9.92
N LEU A 579 5.03 5.14 -9.40
CA LEU A 579 3.57 5.22 -9.35
C LEU A 579 3.09 6.34 -8.44
N SER A 580 1.94 6.92 -8.78
CA SER A 580 1.31 8.02 -8.03
C SER A 580 0.63 7.50 -6.76
N THR A 581 1.22 7.74 -5.59
CA THR A 581 0.64 7.32 -4.29
C THR A 581 -0.65 8.03 -3.93
N THR A 582 -0.92 9.17 -4.57
CA THR A 582 -2.16 9.96 -4.42
C THR A 582 -3.31 9.50 -5.32
N GLU A 583 -3.08 8.56 -6.24
CA GLU A 583 -4.12 8.01 -7.12
C GLU A 583 -4.77 6.79 -6.45
N PRO A 584 -6.03 6.89 -5.97
CA PRO A 584 -6.68 5.79 -5.26
C PRO A 584 -7.27 4.72 -6.20
N PHE A 585 -7.13 4.89 -7.53
CA PHE A 585 -7.72 4.00 -8.52
C PHE A 585 -6.67 3.33 -9.42
N GLY A 586 -7.04 2.16 -9.96
CA GLY A 586 -6.37 1.45 -11.04
C GLY A 586 -7.31 1.21 -12.20
N LEU A 587 -6.78 0.72 -13.32
CA LEU A 587 -7.58 0.27 -14.45
C LEU A 587 -7.40 -1.23 -14.67
N LEU A 588 -8.49 -2.00 -14.65
CA LEU A 588 -8.49 -3.35 -15.20
C LEU A 588 -8.63 -3.26 -16.71
N ILE A 589 -7.61 -3.70 -17.45
CA ILE A 589 -7.59 -3.66 -18.91
C ILE A 589 -7.68 -5.07 -19.50
N THR A 590 -8.25 -5.23 -20.70
CA THR A 590 -8.28 -6.53 -21.39
C THR A 590 -6.87 -7.07 -21.61
N ASP A 591 -6.63 -8.33 -21.21
CA ASP A 591 -5.35 -9.01 -21.38
C ASP A 591 -5.17 -9.44 -22.85
N MET A 592 -4.35 -8.69 -23.58
CA MET A 592 -3.93 -9.02 -24.96
C MET A 592 -2.55 -9.70 -25.03
N THR A 593 -2.05 -10.27 -23.95
CA THR A 593 -0.79 -11.03 -23.94
C THR A 593 -0.98 -12.48 -24.43
N SER A 594 0.11 -13.18 -24.73
CA SER A 594 0.07 -14.62 -25.06
C SER A 594 -0.32 -15.51 -23.86
N GLY A 595 -0.40 -14.95 -22.65
CA GLY A 595 -0.54 -15.73 -21.42
C GLY A 595 0.63 -16.71 -21.24
N HIS A 596 0.31 -17.90 -20.72
CA HIS A 596 1.24 -19.05 -20.63
C HIS A 596 1.13 -20.02 -21.83
N ASP A 597 0.28 -19.72 -22.82
CA ASP A 597 0.10 -20.63 -23.96
C ASP A 597 1.17 -20.35 -25.02
N SER A 598 2.16 -21.23 -25.08
CA SER A 598 3.20 -21.20 -26.12
C SER A 598 2.64 -21.35 -27.54
N ARG A 599 1.35 -21.68 -27.70
CA ARG A 599 0.67 -21.83 -28.98
C ARG A 599 0.05 -20.54 -29.53
N ILE A 600 0.22 -19.41 -28.84
CA ILE A 600 -0.27 -18.10 -29.28
C ILE A 600 0.90 -17.14 -29.45
N THR A 601 0.98 -16.51 -30.61
CA THR A 601 1.93 -15.41 -30.88
C THR A 601 1.21 -14.07 -30.80
N LEU A 602 1.90 -13.04 -30.31
CA LEU A 602 1.35 -11.69 -30.19
C LEU A 602 2.05 -10.77 -31.18
N ALA A 603 1.35 -10.34 -32.23
CA ALA A 603 1.79 -9.23 -33.06
C ALA A 603 1.37 -7.90 -32.43
N GLU A 604 2.34 -6.98 -32.29
CA GLU A 604 2.11 -5.62 -31.83
C GLU A 604 2.57 -4.63 -32.90
N LEU A 605 1.70 -3.68 -33.27
CA LEU A 605 2.04 -2.61 -34.20
C LEU A 605 1.36 -1.30 -33.84
N LYS A 606 2.02 -0.18 -34.13
CA LYS A 606 1.39 1.14 -34.11
C LYS A 606 1.01 1.51 -35.55
N PRO A 607 -0.29 1.61 -35.91
CA PRO A 607 -0.69 1.86 -37.30
C PRO A 607 -0.21 3.22 -37.81
N LYS A 608 0.00 4.19 -36.91
CA LYS A 608 0.37 5.57 -37.22
C LYS A 608 -0.66 6.23 -38.16
N TRP A 609 -0.18 7.04 -39.11
CA TRP A 609 -1.01 7.81 -40.03
C TRP A 609 -1.43 6.96 -41.23
N LEU A 610 -2.58 6.28 -41.10
CA LEU A 610 -3.22 5.50 -42.16
C LEU A 610 -3.86 6.38 -43.25
N PHE A 611 -4.02 7.67 -42.96
CA PHE A 611 -4.40 8.70 -43.91
C PHE A 611 -3.34 9.80 -43.96
N GLN A 612 -3.11 10.38 -45.14
CA GLN A 612 -2.08 11.40 -45.33
C GLN A 612 -2.39 12.66 -44.50
N SER A 613 -1.33 13.36 -44.05
CA SER A 613 -1.48 14.64 -43.36
C SER A 613 -2.24 15.64 -44.24
N PRO A 614 -3.22 16.39 -43.70
CA PRO A 614 -3.89 17.46 -44.44
C PRO A 614 -2.92 18.60 -44.81
N SER A 615 -1.80 18.73 -44.10
CA SER A 615 -0.76 19.72 -44.37
C SER A 615 0.34 19.23 -45.32
N ALA A 616 0.28 17.96 -45.74
CA ALA A 616 1.24 17.45 -46.70
C ALA A 616 1.07 18.16 -48.06
N PRO A 617 2.16 18.56 -48.74
CA PRO A 617 2.08 19.14 -50.08
C PRO A 617 1.34 18.22 -51.07
N PRO A 618 0.52 18.74 -52.01
CA PRO A 618 -0.26 17.91 -52.94
C PRO A 618 0.59 16.93 -53.78
N ASN A 619 1.82 17.32 -54.09
CA ASN A 619 2.79 16.52 -54.82
C ASN A 619 3.76 15.73 -53.92
N ALA A 620 3.43 15.51 -52.64
CA ALA A 620 4.24 14.70 -51.73
C ALA A 620 4.51 13.28 -52.28
N LYS A 621 5.77 12.82 -52.18
CA LYS A 621 6.20 11.45 -52.54
C LYS A 621 6.24 10.52 -51.32
N ARG A 622 6.22 11.08 -50.10
CA ARG A 622 6.20 10.34 -48.83
C ARG A 622 4.93 10.64 -48.04
N CYS A 623 4.39 9.64 -47.34
CA CYS A 623 3.41 9.86 -46.28
C CYS A 623 4.10 10.53 -45.08
N ARG A 624 3.34 11.19 -44.21
CA ARG A 624 3.88 11.87 -43.02
C ARG A 624 4.82 11.00 -42.18
N THR A 625 4.45 9.74 -41.93
CA THR A 625 5.26 8.83 -41.12
C THR A 625 6.59 8.49 -41.80
N CYS A 626 6.59 8.28 -43.11
CA CYS A 626 7.82 8.06 -43.88
C CYS A 626 8.69 9.32 -43.92
N ALA A 627 8.09 10.50 -44.10
CA ALA A 627 8.82 11.78 -44.08
C ALA A 627 9.49 12.02 -42.72
N LEU A 628 8.75 11.78 -41.62
CA LEU A 628 9.26 11.87 -40.25
C LEU A 628 10.39 10.88 -39.97
N ARG A 629 10.26 9.64 -40.42
CA ARG A 629 11.32 8.63 -40.28
C ARG A 629 12.59 9.06 -40.99
N GLU A 630 12.50 9.52 -42.24
CA GLU A 630 13.68 9.99 -42.99
C GLU A 630 14.32 11.22 -42.34
N MET A 631 13.51 12.15 -41.83
CA MET A 631 14.03 13.30 -41.09
C MET A 631 14.82 12.86 -39.85
N LYS A 632 14.26 11.94 -39.05
CA LYS A 632 14.93 11.40 -37.85
C LYS A 632 16.19 10.60 -38.20
N ASN A 633 16.16 9.76 -39.23
CA ASN A 633 17.34 9.01 -39.68
C ASN A 633 18.42 9.96 -40.22
N SER A 634 18.04 11.06 -40.85
CA SER A 634 19.00 12.09 -41.24
C SER A 634 19.63 12.80 -40.06
N ASP A 635 18.88 13.04 -38.98
CA ASP A 635 19.43 13.61 -37.75
C ASP A 635 20.36 12.59 -37.07
N ALA A 636 19.93 11.32 -36.98
CA ALA A 636 20.73 10.22 -36.42
C ALA A 636 22.07 10.02 -37.15
N ARG A 637 22.06 10.07 -38.49
CA ARG A 637 23.30 10.01 -39.30
C ARG A 637 24.28 11.14 -38.96
N ARG A 638 23.81 12.31 -38.54
CA ARG A 638 24.67 13.45 -38.16
C ARG A 638 25.27 13.28 -36.77
N THR A 639 24.57 12.59 -35.87
CA THR A 639 25.01 12.36 -34.49
C THR A 639 25.70 11.02 -34.30
N GLY A 640 25.73 10.15 -35.32
CA GLY A 640 26.29 8.80 -35.24
C GLY A 640 25.34 7.79 -34.58
N ASP A 641 24.07 8.12 -34.44
CA ASP A 641 23.05 7.25 -33.86
C ASP A 641 22.54 6.21 -34.88
N GLN A 642 21.95 5.11 -34.39
CA GLN A 642 21.37 4.08 -35.25
C GLN A 642 20.11 4.55 -35.98
N GLU A 643 20.02 4.23 -37.26
CA GLU A 643 18.84 4.49 -38.07
C GLU A 643 17.69 3.53 -37.74
N GLU A 644 16.45 4.03 -37.83
CA GLU A 644 15.25 3.23 -37.62
C GLU A 644 14.64 2.81 -38.96
N GLN A 645 14.33 1.51 -39.10
CA GLN A 645 13.53 0.97 -40.21
C GLN A 645 12.13 0.59 -39.74
N SER A 646 11.12 0.87 -40.57
CA SER A 646 9.73 0.55 -40.27
C SER A 646 8.87 0.53 -41.54
N PHE A 647 7.65 -0.01 -41.46
CA PHE A 647 6.72 -0.08 -42.58
C PHE A 647 6.19 1.31 -42.99
N CYS A 648 5.59 1.39 -44.18
CA CYS A 648 4.77 2.54 -44.58
C CYS A 648 3.33 2.31 -44.08
N PRO A 649 2.73 3.20 -43.26
CA PRO A 649 1.36 3.02 -42.77
C PRO A 649 0.30 2.84 -43.85
N LEU A 650 0.49 3.45 -45.02
CA LEU A 650 -0.44 3.33 -46.14
C LEU A 650 -0.45 1.91 -46.74
N ASP A 651 0.62 1.14 -46.53
CA ASP A 651 0.70 -0.26 -46.98
C ASP A 651 -0.28 -1.15 -46.18
N LEU A 652 -0.54 -0.82 -44.91
CA LEU A 652 -1.47 -1.58 -44.05
C LEU A 652 -2.94 -1.50 -44.52
N VAL A 653 -3.28 -0.44 -45.25
CA VAL A 653 -4.64 -0.18 -45.74
C VAL A 653 -4.71 -0.18 -47.28
N SER A 654 -3.69 -0.75 -47.93
CA SER A 654 -3.64 -0.95 -49.38
C SER A 654 -4.64 -2.01 -49.81
N GLU A 655 -5.20 -1.84 -51.01
CA GLU A 655 -6.01 -2.87 -51.66
C GLU A 655 -5.15 -4.03 -52.17
N ASN A 656 -3.84 -3.81 -52.36
CA ASN A 656 -2.91 -4.83 -52.80
C ASN A 656 -2.32 -5.60 -51.59
N LEU A 657 -2.52 -6.92 -51.56
CA LEU A 657 -2.00 -7.80 -50.50
C LEU A 657 -0.46 -7.75 -50.39
N ASP A 658 0.26 -7.56 -51.49
CA ASP A 658 1.72 -7.51 -51.49
C ASP A 658 2.26 -6.29 -50.73
N ASP A 659 1.51 -5.18 -50.73
CA ASP A 659 1.84 -4.03 -49.90
C ASP A 659 1.66 -4.36 -48.42
N VAL A 660 0.55 -5.00 -48.05
CA VAL A 660 0.30 -5.41 -46.66
C VAL A 660 1.38 -6.39 -46.20
N LEU A 661 1.73 -7.38 -47.02
CA LEU A 661 2.80 -8.35 -46.76
C LEU A 661 4.18 -7.69 -46.60
N ARG A 662 4.43 -6.57 -47.30
CA ARG A 662 5.63 -5.77 -47.10
C ARG A 662 5.64 -5.13 -45.72
N ALA A 663 4.51 -4.60 -45.26
CA ALA A 663 4.39 -3.97 -43.96
C ALA A 663 4.63 -4.97 -42.81
N THR A 664 4.17 -6.22 -42.96
CA THR A 664 4.33 -7.24 -41.91
C THR A 664 5.78 -7.64 -41.62
N ARG A 665 6.72 -7.34 -42.52
CA ARG A 665 8.16 -7.56 -42.29
C ARG A 665 8.71 -6.81 -41.09
N PHE A 666 8.08 -5.69 -40.75
CA PHE A 666 8.51 -4.80 -39.67
C PHE A 666 7.64 -4.93 -38.41
N ILE A 667 6.62 -5.79 -38.43
CA ILE A 667 5.78 -6.07 -37.25
C ILE A 667 6.48 -7.10 -36.38
N LYS A 668 6.60 -6.80 -35.08
CA LYS A 668 7.26 -7.68 -34.11
C LYS A 668 6.29 -8.74 -33.61
N GLY A 669 6.82 -9.88 -33.17
CA GLY A 669 6.08 -10.87 -32.37
C GLY A 669 5.23 -11.88 -33.14
N CYS A 670 5.26 -11.89 -34.48
CA CYS A 670 4.63 -12.93 -35.29
C CYS A 670 5.58 -13.41 -36.41
N ALA A 671 5.87 -14.72 -36.42
CA ALA A 671 6.71 -15.35 -37.43
C ALA A 671 5.96 -15.61 -38.75
N ASP A 672 4.65 -15.92 -38.67
CA ASP A 672 3.81 -16.18 -39.84
C ASP A 672 3.31 -14.86 -40.47
N ARG A 673 4.22 -14.25 -41.22
CA ARG A 673 3.97 -12.98 -41.92
C ARG A 673 2.90 -13.08 -43.00
N GLN A 674 2.74 -14.25 -43.62
CA GLN A 674 1.77 -14.48 -44.70
C GLN A 674 0.35 -14.46 -44.14
N ARG A 675 0.12 -15.19 -43.04
CA ARG A 675 -1.17 -15.23 -42.36
C ARG A 675 -1.51 -13.89 -41.70
N LEU A 676 -0.51 -13.22 -41.10
CA LEU A 676 -0.69 -11.87 -40.59
C LEU A 676 -1.09 -10.89 -41.71
N ALA A 677 -0.47 -10.98 -42.88
CA ALA A 677 -0.81 -10.12 -44.02
C ALA A 677 -2.23 -10.38 -44.52
N ARG A 678 -2.65 -11.65 -44.63
CA ARG A 678 -4.04 -12.02 -44.97
C ARG A 678 -5.05 -11.48 -43.98
N PHE A 679 -4.74 -11.51 -42.68
CA PHE A 679 -5.60 -10.98 -41.63
C PHE A 679 -5.71 -9.45 -41.66
N LEU A 680 -4.59 -8.76 -41.93
CA LEU A 680 -4.54 -7.29 -41.99
C LEU A 680 -5.15 -6.74 -43.28
N HIS A 681 -5.12 -7.50 -44.38
CA HIS A 681 -5.68 -7.08 -45.66
C HIS A 681 -7.18 -6.85 -45.53
N ARG A 682 -7.62 -5.62 -45.82
CA ARG A 682 -9.01 -5.16 -45.67
C ARG A 682 -9.59 -5.34 -44.26
N ASN A 683 -8.73 -5.34 -43.24
CA ASN A 683 -9.15 -5.44 -41.84
C ASN A 683 -10.07 -4.28 -41.44
N SER A 684 -11.24 -4.61 -40.87
CA SER A 684 -12.28 -3.62 -40.52
C SER A 684 -11.80 -2.58 -39.50
N ILE A 685 -11.00 -2.97 -38.51
CA ILE A 685 -10.49 -2.07 -37.47
C ILE A 685 -9.57 -1.01 -38.08
N LEU A 686 -8.63 -1.42 -38.94
CA LEU A 686 -7.72 -0.49 -39.62
C LEU A 686 -8.45 0.45 -40.59
N LEU A 687 -9.45 -0.07 -41.31
CA LEU A 687 -10.26 0.75 -42.23
C LEU A 687 -11.13 1.76 -41.47
N LYS A 688 -11.73 1.36 -40.34
CA LYS A 688 -12.49 2.25 -39.45
C LYS A 688 -11.58 3.31 -38.81
N LEU A 689 -10.40 2.92 -38.33
CA LEU A 689 -9.40 3.83 -37.79
C LEU A 689 -8.95 4.86 -38.85
N ARG A 690 -8.69 4.41 -40.08
CA ARG A 690 -8.35 5.30 -41.21
C ARG A 690 -9.47 6.30 -41.48
N GLU A 691 -10.73 5.86 -41.44
CA GLU A 691 -11.86 6.74 -41.68
C GLU A 691 -12.01 7.81 -40.59
N HIS A 692 -11.87 7.43 -39.31
CA HIS A 692 -11.83 8.39 -38.22
C HIS A 692 -10.65 9.36 -38.37
N GLN A 693 -9.45 8.89 -38.74
CA GLN A 693 -8.31 9.77 -39.05
C GLN A 693 -8.59 10.72 -40.22
N ARG A 694 -9.38 10.31 -41.23
CA ARG A 694 -9.76 11.14 -42.38
C ARG A 694 -10.72 12.26 -41.99
N VAL A 695 -11.68 11.97 -41.11
CA VAL A 695 -12.68 12.93 -40.63
C VAL A 695 -12.06 13.90 -39.62
N MET A 696 -11.22 13.39 -38.71
CA MET A 696 -10.60 14.17 -37.64
C MET A 696 -9.29 14.83 -38.11
N LYS A 697 -9.43 16.08 -38.57
CA LYS A 697 -8.41 16.86 -39.28
C LYS A 697 -7.67 17.90 -38.43
N ASP A 698 -7.94 17.97 -37.13
CA ASP A 698 -7.32 18.90 -36.18
C ASP A 698 -5.87 18.47 -35.86
N VAL A 699 -5.04 18.46 -36.89
CA VAL A 699 -3.65 18.01 -36.88
C VAL A 699 -2.83 18.79 -37.91
N GLY A 700 -1.49 18.67 -37.83
CA GLY A 700 -0.60 19.40 -38.71
C GLY A 700 -0.71 20.91 -38.50
N LEU A 701 -0.72 21.69 -39.58
CA LEU A 701 -0.87 23.15 -39.54
C LEU A 701 -2.32 23.60 -39.22
N SER A 702 -3.29 22.70 -39.34
CA SER A 702 -4.71 22.99 -39.10
C SER A 702 -5.15 22.69 -37.66
N GLY A 703 -4.26 22.18 -36.81
CA GLY A 703 -4.57 21.94 -35.39
C GLY A 703 -4.78 23.26 -34.64
N GLN A 704 -5.95 23.42 -34.01
CA GLN A 704 -6.31 24.56 -33.16
C GLN A 704 -5.43 24.68 -31.89
N PRO A 705 -5.41 25.82 -31.17
CA PRO A 705 -4.50 26.04 -30.03
C PRO A 705 -4.67 25.01 -28.89
N ALA A 706 -3.62 24.92 -28.07
CA ALA A 706 -3.16 23.83 -27.18
C ALA A 706 -4.12 23.25 -26.10
N LYS A 707 -5.45 23.31 -26.27
CA LYS A 707 -6.45 22.76 -25.32
C LYS A 707 -7.68 22.11 -25.97
N SER A 708 -7.76 21.99 -27.30
CA SER A 708 -8.92 21.34 -27.94
C SER A 708 -8.92 19.81 -27.74
N THR A 709 -10.04 19.28 -27.24
CA THR A 709 -10.30 17.83 -27.13
C THR A 709 -10.21 17.14 -28.50
N ASP A 710 -10.60 17.83 -29.58
CA ASP A 710 -10.57 17.29 -30.94
C ASP A 710 -9.14 17.05 -31.43
N MET A 711 -8.21 17.95 -31.09
CA MET A 711 -6.78 17.74 -31.38
C MET A 711 -6.23 16.57 -30.55
N SER A 712 -6.58 16.51 -29.26
CA SER A 712 -6.19 15.41 -28.38
C SER A 712 -6.66 14.06 -28.92
N LEU A 713 -7.92 13.94 -29.34
CA LEU A 713 -8.48 12.76 -29.97
C LEU A 713 -7.77 12.45 -31.30
N SER A 714 -7.61 13.44 -32.16
CA SER A 714 -6.97 13.29 -33.47
C SER A 714 -5.55 12.74 -33.36
N MET A 715 -4.79 13.20 -32.37
CA MET A 715 -3.43 12.71 -32.09
C MET A 715 -3.44 11.32 -31.44
N THR A 716 -4.46 11.01 -30.63
CA THR A 716 -4.63 9.70 -29.97
C THR A 716 -4.84 8.59 -31.00
N LEU A 717 -5.74 8.79 -31.97
CA LEU A 717 -6.00 7.81 -33.04
C LEU A 717 -4.80 7.57 -33.96
N ARG A 718 -3.79 8.44 -33.94
CA ARG A 718 -2.57 8.33 -34.76
C ARG A 718 -1.38 7.77 -33.98
N ASP A 719 -1.55 7.53 -32.67
CA ASP A 719 -0.51 6.95 -31.81
C ASP A 719 -1.02 5.82 -30.90
N CYS A 720 -2.18 5.26 -31.24
CA CYS A 720 -2.70 4.02 -30.65
C CYS A 720 -1.88 2.80 -31.11
N THR A 721 -2.08 1.69 -30.41
CA THR A 721 -1.40 0.41 -30.66
C THR A 721 -2.44 -0.65 -30.99
N MET A 722 -2.19 -1.47 -32.00
CA MET A 722 -3.00 -2.63 -32.33
C MET A 722 -2.27 -3.89 -31.86
N PHE A 723 -2.96 -4.66 -31.03
CA PHE A 723 -2.51 -5.95 -30.50
C PHE A 723 -3.27 -7.06 -31.20
N ILE A 724 -2.56 -8.08 -31.68
CA ILE A 724 -3.12 -9.16 -32.50
C ILE A 724 -2.64 -10.51 -31.94
N LYS A 725 -3.56 -11.25 -31.33
CA LYS A 725 -3.32 -12.63 -30.88
C LYS A 725 -3.51 -13.60 -32.04
N MET A 726 -2.45 -14.31 -32.37
CA MET A 726 -2.36 -15.24 -33.49
C MET A 726 -2.13 -16.66 -32.96
N PRO A 727 -3.18 -17.49 -32.82
CA PRO A 727 -3.05 -18.89 -32.44
C PRO A 727 -2.38 -19.71 -33.53
N PHE A 728 -1.56 -20.72 -33.22
CA PHE A 728 -0.91 -21.57 -34.24
C PHE A 728 -1.91 -22.36 -35.09
N SER A 729 -3.03 -22.79 -34.51
CA SER A 729 -4.08 -23.46 -35.27
C SER A 729 -4.80 -22.46 -36.17
N GLU A 730 -4.89 -22.77 -37.47
CA GLU A 730 -5.67 -21.94 -38.41
C GLU A 730 -7.19 -22.00 -38.14
N ASN A 731 -7.65 -22.97 -37.36
CA ASN A 731 -9.07 -23.14 -37.01
C ASN A 731 -9.52 -22.25 -35.83
N GLN A 732 -8.59 -21.62 -35.11
CA GLN A 732 -8.91 -20.69 -34.03
C GLN A 732 -8.96 -19.25 -34.55
N PRO A 733 -9.94 -18.44 -34.10
CA PRO A 733 -10.09 -17.07 -34.55
C PRO A 733 -8.92 -16.19 -34.08
N ILE A 734 -8.49 -15.28 -34.96
CA ILE A 734 -7.52 -14.24 -34.63
C ILE A 734 -8.24 -13.11 -33.89
N GLU A 735 -7.75 -12.74 -32.72
CA GLU A 735 -8.29 -11.63 -31.93
C GLU A 735 -7.41 -10.39 -32.13
N ALA A 736 -8.01 -9.23 -32.45
CA ALA A 736 -7.30 -7.97 -32.58
C ALA A 736 -8.02 -6.82 -31.87
N ARG A 737 -7.25 -6.02 -31.12
CA ARG A 737 -7.78 -4.91 -30.31
C ARG A 737 -6.88 -3.68 -30.36
N LEU A 738 -7.49 -2.50 -30.31
CA LEU A 738 -6.79 -1.22 -30.16
C LEU A 738 -6.60 -0.86 -28.69
N GLY A 739 -5.38 -0.50 -28.31
CA GLY A 739 -5.01 0.03 -27.01
C GLY A 739 -4.22 1.34 -27.12
N ASP A 740 -3.69 1.83 -25.99
CA ASP A 740 -3.00 3.13 -25.87
C ASP A 740 -3.86 4.35 -26.28
N LEU A 741 -5.16 4.29 -25.98
CA LEU A 741 -6.18 5.28 -26.37
C LEU A 741 -6.47 6.35 -25.30
N ASP A 742 -5.59 6.52 -24.31
CA ASP A 742 -5.64 7.70 -23.44
C ASP A 742 -5.45 8.97 -24.30
N LEU A 743 -6.33 9.95 -24.10
CA LEU A 743 -6.26 11.21 -24.84
C LEU A 743 -4.90 11.89 -24.67
N LYS A 744 -4.25 12.19 -25.79
CA LYS A 744 -2.96 12.88 -25.79
C LYS A 744 -3.15 14.31 -25.33
N THR A 745 -2.47 14.70 -24.25
CA THR A 745 -2.45 16.09 -23.81
C THR A 745 -1.60 16.96 -24.73
N ALA A 746 -2.14 18.13 -25.06
CA ALA A 746 -1.47 19.22 -25.75
C ALA A 746 -0.59 20.07 -24.81
N ALA A 747 -0.72 19.88 -23.50
CA ALA A 747 0.00 20.61 -22.47
C ALA A 747 1.51 20.29 -22.44
N GLY A 748 2.27 21.09 -21.69
CA GLY A 748 3.71 20.88 -21.49
C GLY A 748 4.54 21.05 -22.77
N GLY A 749 4.12 21.93 -23.68
CA GLY A 749 4.81 22.22 -24.94
C GLY A 749 4.58 21.19 -26.06
N LYS A 750 3.77 20.15 -25.84
CA LYS A 750 3.53 19.10 -26.85
C LYS A 750 2.81 19.60 -28.10
N ALA A 751 1.85 20.51 -27.95
CA ALA A 751 1.18 21.12 -29.10
C ALA A 751 2.18 21.84 -30.02
N GLN A 752 3.05 22.65 -29.43
CA GLN A 752 4.09 23.36 -30.17
C GLN A 752 5.07 22.37 -30.82
N TYR A 753 5.49 21.34 -30.09
CA TYR A 753 6.34 20.29 -30.63
C TYR A 753 5.73 19.60 -31.87
N TRP A 754 4.43 19.27 -31.84
CA TRP A 754 3.77 18.66 -33.00
C TRP A 754 3.71 19.60 -34.21
N LEU A 755 3.44 20.87 -33.96
CA LEU A 755 3.41 21.92 -34.98
C LEU A 755 4.80 22.15 -35.59
N ASP A 756 5.84 22.22 -34.77
CA ASP A 756 7.23 22.41 -35.20
C ASP A 756 7.71 21.24 -36.05
N ILE A 757 7.36 20.01 -35.66
CA ILE A 757 7.64 18.83 -36.48
C ILE A 757 6.96 18.93 -37.84
N GLU A 758 5.67 19.30 -37.90
CA GLU A 758 4.97 19.43 -39.19
C GLU A 758 5.59 20.53 -40.07
N ASN A 759 5.84 21.71 -39.49
CA ASN A 759 6.51 22.81 -40.17
C ASN A 759 7.88 22.40 -40.71
N ARG A 760 8.66 21.65 -39.92
CA ARG A 760 9.96 21.14 -40.35
C ARG A 760 9.81 20.17 -41.52
N LEU A 761 8.88 19.21 -41.46
CA LEU A 761 8.64 18.26 -42.55
C LEU A 761 8.34 18.96 -43.89
N ILE A 762 7.57 20.05 -43.85
CA ILE A 762 7.19 20.84 -45.02
C ILE A 762 8.36 21.71 -45.50
N ARG A 763 8.86 22.61 -44.62
CA ARG A 763 9.88 23.61 -44.96
C ARG A 763 11.17 22.98 -45.46
N GLU A 764 11.54 21.84 -44.91
CA GLU A 764 12.78 21.14 -45.25
C GLU A 764 12.65 20.10 -46.38
N GLY A 765 11.46 19.98 -47.00
CA GLY A 765 11.24 19.14 -48.19
C GLY A 765 11.17 17.63 -47.93
N TRP A 766 10.94 17.19 -46.69
CA TRP A 766 10.97 15.77 -46.32
C TRP A 766 9.87 14.94 -47.01
N TYR A 767 8.75 15.58 -47.35
CA TYR A 767 7.65 14.99 -48.12
C TYR A 767 8.02 14.67 -49.58
N HIS A 768 8.92 15.43 -50.20
CA HIS A 768 9.27 15.28 -51.63
C HIS A 768 10.44 14.33 -51.88
N GLY A 769 11.29 14.14 -50.88
CA GLY A 769 12.44 13.25 -50.96
C GLY A 769 13.52 13.66 -51.95
N GLU A 770 13.74 14.97 -52.07
CA GLU A 770 14.63 15.60 -53.07
C GLU A 770 16.05 15.86 -52.57
N ARG A 771 16.43 15.35 -51.37
CA ARG A 771 17.79 15.52 -50.87
C ARG A 771 18.74 14.47 -51.46
N CYS A 772 19.99 14.86 -51.67
CA CYS A 772 21.06 13.97 -52.15
C CYS A 772 21.18 12.72 -51.25
N GLY A 773 21.21 11.53 -51.86
CA GLY A 773 21.26 10.23 -51.16
C GLY A 773 19.91 9.61 -50.78
N GLN A 774 18.76 10.18 -51.22
CA GLN A 774 17.42 9.72 -50.84
C GLN A 774 16.63 8.94 -51.92
N GLU A 775 17.32 8.40 -52.94
CA GLU A 775 16.71 8.00 -54.22
C GLU A 775 15.72 6.80 -54.17
N LYS A 776 15.70 6.01 -53.10
CA LYS A 776 14.79 4.85 -52.97
C LYS A 776 13.87 4.99 -51.77
N SER A 777 12.73 5.66 -51.96
CA SER A 777 11.67 5.66 -50.95
C SER A 777 10.70 4.51 -51.16
N GLU A 778 10.66 3.58 -50.20
CA GLU A 778 9.67 2.50 -50.11
C GLU A 778 8.29 3.00 -49.61
N CYS A 779 7.94 4.27 -49.84
CA CYS A 779 6.62 4.78 -49.46
C CYS A 779 5.58 4.46 -50.55
N ALA A 780 4.37 4.06 -50.15
CA ALA A 780 3.24 3.79 -51.06
C ALA A 780 2.99 4.92 -52.07
N LEU A 781 3.06 6.19 -51.64
CA LEU A 781 2.81 7.35 -52.50
C LEU A 781 3.83 7.48 -53.63
N ASN A 782 5.08 7.08 -53.40
CA ASN A 782 6.11 7.08 -54.44
C ASN A 782 5.89 5.93 -55.42
N ARG A 783 5.55 4.74 -54.92
CA ARG A 783 5.32 3.54 -55.75
C ARG A 783 4.12 3.68 -56.68
N LEU A 784 3.01 4.23 -56.21
CA LEU A 784 1.81 4.47 -57.03
C LEU A 784 2.09 5.44 -58.20
N ARG A 785 3.05 6.35 -58.05
CA ARG A 785 3.45 7.26 -59.14
C ARG A 785 4.43 6.61 -60.11
N ALA A 786 5.32 5.76 -59.62
CA ALA A 786 6.23 4.99 -60.46
C ALA A 786 5.48 3.95 -61.32
N ALA A 787 4.36 3.39 -60.84
CA ALA A 787 3.51 2.46 -61.60
C ALA A 787 2.57 3.14 -62.63
N ARG A 788 2.45 4.48 -62.59
CA ARG A 788 1.65 5.29 -63.55
C ARG A 788 2.50 5.95 -64.63
N LYS A 789 3.82 5.88 -64.51
CA LYS A 789 4.79 6.22 -65.56
C LYS A 789 5.17 4.94 -66.28
#